data_AF-A0A3B0K8Q0-F1
#
_entry.id   AF-A0A3B0K8Q0-F1
#
_cell.length_a   1.000
_cell.length_b   1.000
_cell.length_c   1.000
_cell.angle_alpha   90.00
_cell.angle_beta   90.00
_cell.angle_gamma   90.00
#
_symmetry.space_group_name_H-M   'P 1'
#
loop_
_entity.id
_entity.type
_entity.pdbx_description
1 polymer ?
#
loop_
_entity_poly.entity_id
_entity_poly.type
_entity_poly.pdbx_seq_one_letter_code
_entity_poly.pdbx_strand_id
1 'polypeptide(L)'
;MKSSANTKACSTLPRKQSMQKMVCAEVSRRAIHHIFHFAELTEENRQLKEALKRAAEKQNTLPAMQEMVQDFTDKNLILTEQVNSLKLKTKDDADRLSQLEIENESLKRQLGRLSDENDDLLGDVDRMEKAMQQVNALGNVQRKNLELLEVEIVSLKEAKAQNDTLRQELLEADKESKLRASELQELQEKYQHVKELNSEQRKKFNSLKDRFIDVHRKLKKLKECRCVLLETQHEYAASVSKWQEEIIRASQLLCDKMTSLHEENEKLKKESESAGNGTPNSNSSNDLERLTNIVKQQKNGLDVERMLKKLNAVEQLAAMVREHHKAEMEELSVLLRDQQQTEKEASSFNISLFETKLEQMQSIAKRLEEERDSQQIKLQDLEAICIELRQHNEDLLTRYHLKEQEHTELLAEMRELNEALKGRGDVISRLQEQHDVEVKKYRELEANLSECQQSLREKSQKIEQLQTKVEELEQANADAQSDVLSTSTISRAEELSRLRELDEGYEEKYHKLRALAAKLKKKLQEQTQQLNEMDKGAAIKEELEAIKLAQAQLQQDLNAARAENQRLKSKEKTKNTSVLNLEIEAAEKSLAEVSAKLTAKSSELETVKEALQGKESTIVQLRKEIAILEQAKNGEASHSQQLKEQIDRMQVHVKDAVHGKQQALTQNKELEHSVEQSKLEAEQLRLQLADSAQQYESKLSKANELLDSRTQQLEAHLERHKQLETNLKNAERAQEDLRVEYTEYKLKAQAVLRKNQNKGSNKEQELEDELIALRESEKSLRASNDARAARLAQLESQLEALQQDNADLQKRSRELLTLVDDLRQQNDSLTQENQRQLQYQHDLMQQHRQQMDQMDVGHQAQLKQLQQQLEDSQQNHKKLSSNNNSAVAAAEPSLEQSKIDYLLMDHEAAIDGQSGEASLAQLAAQRKISTASRRSHDFMPLDELLNTSMNHITSDTVTTISHFGRSASMQEDEEAELAASGDFSAQVAQLQATKERLGIQESRVKHLTSLLAENEQDLAKLTQMNDMLKEELRRQERSEEREQHMHNSEYLKNVFLKFLTLNNADERQRLVPVLNTILRLSRNEMEMLNCVAKGQKVSNDGNNRSWTGFLTAWSGGGAQNGNSS
;
A
#
# COMPACT_ATOMS: atom_id res chain seq x y z
N MET A 1 67.72 -97.35 -105.63
CA MET A 1 67.14 -98.71 -105.79
C MET A 1 65.99 -98.58 -106.77
N LYS A 2 65.85 -99.30 -107.89
CA LYS A 2 66.63 -100.34 -108.61
C LYS A 2 66.65 -99.88 -110.11
N SER A 3 67.72 -99.92 -110.91
CA SER A 3 68.54 -101.04 -111.43
C SER A 3 67.72 -102.10 -112.21
N SER A 4 68.11 -102.62 -113.39
CA SER A 4 69.37 -102.47 -114.15
C SER A 4 69.21 -102.78 -115.67
N ALA A 5 70.34 -102.82 -116.41
CA ALA A 5 70.47 -102.87 -117.88
C ALA A 5 70.61 -104.29 -118.52
N ASN A 6 71.09 -104.32 -119.79
CA ASN A 6 71.50 -105.46 -120.66
C ASN A 6 70.39 -106.26 -121.39
N THR A 7 70.58 -106.88 -122.58
CA THR A 7 71.71 -107.02 -123.57
C THR A 7 71.09 -107.36 -124.95
N LYS A 8 71.53 -107.01 -126.18
CA LYS A 8 72.84 -106.91 -126.93
C LYS A 8 73.14 -108.15 -127.83
N ALA A 9 73.45 -107.91 -129.13
CA ALA A 9 73.97 -108.82 -130.20
C ALA A 9 73.03 -109.91 -130.82
N CYS A 10 73.38 -110.65 -131.91
CA CYS A 10 73.80 -110.27 -133.29
C CYS A 10 73.79 -111.48 -134.29
N SER A 11 73.70 -111.22 -135.61
CA SER A 11 74.17 -112.02 -136.80
C SER A 11 73.49 -113.31 -137.36
N THR A 12 73.08 -113.23 -138.66
CA THR A 12 73.24 -114.17 -139.84
C THR A 12 72.69 -115.64 -139.91
N LEU A 13 71.75 -115.88 -140.86
CA LEU A 13 71.78 -116.73 -142.12
C LEU A 13 72.36 -118.20 -142.13
N PRO A 14 72.15 -119.08 -143.19
CA PRO A 14 71.26 -119.09 -144.39
C PRO A 14 70.59 -120.46 -144.82
N ARG A 15 69.60 -120.43 -145.76
CA ARG A 15 69.24 -121.49 -146.80
C ARG A 15 68.89 -122.94 -146.31
N LYS A 16 68.27 -123.90 -147.03
CA LYS A 16 67.68 -124.21 -148.39
C LYS A 16 66.70 -125.43 -148.19
N GLN A 17 65.92 -126.08 -149.08
CA GLN A 17 65.45 -126.00 -150.50
C GLN A 17 64.23 -126.97 -150.69
N SER A 18 63.53 -126.95 -151.84
CA SER A 18 62.64 -128.02 -152.42
C SER A 18 61.29 -128.32 -151.73
N MET A 19 60.23 -128.78 -152.42
CA MET A 19 59.78 -128.51 -153.82
C MET A 19 58.30 -128.93 -154.02
N GLN A 20 57.58 -128.25 -154.94
CA GLN A 20 56.30 -128.63 -155.60
C GLN A 20 54.98 -128.73 -154.78
N LYS A 21 53.88 -128.28 -155.41
CA LYS A 21 52.45 -128.44 -155.03
C LYS A 21 52.08 -128.00 -153.59
N MET A 22 51.96 -126.72 -153.23
CA MET A 22 51.66 -125.48 -154.00
C MET A 22 50.24 -125.42 -154.62
N VAL A 23 49.67 -124.21 -154.66
CA VAL A 23 48.40 -123.75 -155.28
C VAL A 23 47.19 -123.55 -154.33
N CYS A 24 46.58 -124.57 -153.71
CA CYS A 24 45.29 -124.35 -153.02
C CYS A 24 45.36 -123.71 -151.62
N ALA A 25 46.47 -123.80 -150.89
CA ALA A 25 46.56 -123.29 -149.50
C ALA A 25 46.83 -121.77 -149.39
N GLU A 26 47.27 -121.13 -150.48
CA GLU A 26 47.78 -119.75 -150.46
C GLU A 26 46.66 -118.69 -150.33
N VAL A 27 45.46 -119.01 -150.83
CA VAL A 27 44.31 -118.09 -150.82
C VAL A 27 43.82 -117.83 -149.39
N SER A 28 43.70 -118.87 -148.57
CA SER A 28 43.19 -118.74 -147.19
C SER A 28 44.10 -117.91 -146.28
N ARG A 29 45.43 -118.03 -146.42
CA ARG A 29 46.38 -117.21 -145.64
C ARG A 29 46.27 -115.72 -145.98
N ARG A 30 46.09 -115.39 -147.26
CA ARG A 30 46.01 -113.99 -147.71
C ARG A 30 44.72 -113.29 -147.24
N ALA A 31 43.61 -114.03 -147.15
CA ALA A 31 42.37 -113.54 -146.56
C ALA A 31 42.53 -113.25 -145.04
N ILE A 32 43.11 -114.18 -144.28
CA ILE A 32 43.29 -114.04 -142.82
C ILE A 32 44.18 -112.84 -142.49
N HIS A 33 45.27 -112.62 -143.23
CA HIS A 33 46.17 -111.49 -142.98
C HIS A 33 45.52 -110.12 -143.25
N HIS A 34 44.61 -110.02 -144.24
CA HIS A 34 43.85 -108.78 -144.46
C HIS A 34 42.82 -108.50 -143.36
N ILE A 35 42.17 -109.54 -142.82
CA ILE A 35 41.22 -109.39 -141.71
C ILE A 35 41.94 -108.94 -140.43
N PHE A 36 43.10 -109.54 -140.12
CA PHE A 36 43.86 -109.19 -138.92
C PHE A 36 44.35 -107.74 -138.93
N HIS A 37 44.92 -107.29 -140.06
CA HIS A 37 45.45 -105.93 -140.18
C HIS A 37 44.35 -104.85 -140.22
N PHE A 38 43.14 -105.18 -140.70
CA PHE A 38 41.97 -104.31 -140.59
C PHE A 38 41.47 -104.20 -139.14
N ALA A 39 41.56 -105.29 -138.35
CA ALA A 39 41.22 -105.27 -136.93
C ALA A 39 42.21 -104.39 -136.12
N GLU A 40 43.52 -104.49 -136.38
CA GLU A 40 44.54 -103.62 -135.76
C GLU A 40 44.25 -102.13 -136.03
N LEU A 41 44.09 -101.74 -137.30
CA LEU A 41 43.80 -100.35 -137.68
C LEU A 41 42.47 -99.82 -137.12
N THR A 42 41.49 -100.70 -136.89
CA THR A 42 40.21 -100.33 -136.25
C THR A 42 40.38 -100.09 -134.74
N GLU A 43 41.19 -100.91 -134.08
CA GLU A 43 41.49 -100.80 -132.65
C GLU A 43 42.38 -99.60 -132.33
N GLU A 44 43.40 -99.31 -133.15
CA GLU A 44 44.19 -98.07 -133.02
C GLU A 44 43.31 -96.82 -133.18
N ASN A 45 42.35 -96.83 -134.12
CA ASN A 45 41.36 -95.76 -134.29
C ASN A 45 40.43 -95.61 -133.06
N ARG A 46 40.09 -96.70 -132.37
CA ARG A 46 39.32 -96.66 -131.12
C ARG A 46 40.15 -96.01 -130.00
N GLN A 47 41.40 -96.44 -129.83
CA GLN A 47 42.29 -95.93 -128.79
C GLN A 47 42.62 -94.44 -128.99
N LEU A 48 42.83 -93.99 -130.22
CA LEU A 48 43.00 -92.57 -130.55
C LEU A 48 41.76 -91.74 -130.21
N LYS A 49 40.55 -92.22 -130.52
CA LYS A 49 39.30 -91.53 -130.16
C LYS A 49 39.10 -91.45 -128.65
N GLU A 50 39.44 -92.50 -127.90
CA GLU A 50 39.39 -92.46 -126.43
C GLU A 50 40.43 -91.52 -125.82
N ALA A 51 41.65 -91.47 -126.36
CA ALA A 51 42.67 -90.52 -125.92
C ALA A 51 42.22 -89.07 -126.13
N LEU A 52 41.64 -88.77 -127.30
CA LEU A 52 41.14 -87.44 -127.65
C LEU A 52 39.92 -87.05 -126.79
N LYS A 53 39.04 -88.00 -126.44
CA LYS A 53 37.94 -87.76 -125.49
C LYS A 53 38.46 -87.43 -124.07
N ARG A 54 39.42 -88.19 -123.55
CA ARG A 54 40.06 -87.90 -122.24
C ARG A 54 40.80 -86.56 -122.22
N ALA A 55 41.29 -86.09 -123.36
CA ALA A 55 41.88 -84.75 -123.47
C ALA A 55 40.83 -83.64 -123.37
N ALA A 56 39.69 -83.77 -124.07
CA ALA A 56 38.56 -82.84 -123.97
C ALA A 56 37.96 -82.81 -122.56
N GLU A 57 37.84 -83.96 -121.89
CA GLU A 57 37.34 -84.06 -120.51
C GLU A 57 38.23 -83.29 -119.51
N LYS A 58 39.54 -83.15 -119.77
CA LYS A 58 40.45 -82.28 -118.98
C LYS A 58 40.35 -80.79 -119.31
N GLN A 59 39.83 -80.42 -120.48
CA GLN A 59 39.55 -79.02 -120.79
C GLN A 59 38.36 -78.51 -119.96
N ASN A 60 37.37 -79.38 -119.69
CA ASN A 60 36.22 -79.07 -118.84
C ASN A 60 36.56 -78.93 -117.34
N THR A 61 37.75 -79.33 -116.87
CA THR A 61 38.17 -79.11 -115.48
C THR A 61 38.79 -77.73 -115.23
N LEU A 62 39.17 -76.98 -116.27
CA LEU A 62 39.75 -75.64 -116.11
C LEU A 62 38.71 -74.59 -115.65
N PRO A 63 37.48 -74.52 -116.22
CA PRO A 63 36.45 -73.59 -115.75
C PRO A 63 36.11 -73.77 -114.28
N ALA A 64 35.98 -75.01 -113.78
CA ALA A 64 35.66 -75.28 -112.37
C ALA A 64 36.76 -74.80 -111.40
N MET A 65 38.03 -74.80 -111.82
CA MET A 65 39.11 -74.19 -111.03
C MET A 65 39.08 -72.66 -111.09
N GLN A 66 38.72 -72.07 -112.24
CA GLN A 66 38.58 -70.61 -112.37
C GLN A 66 37.40 -70.09 -111.56
N GLU A 67 36.25 -70.79 -111.61
CA GLU A 67 35.06 -70.55 -110.80
C GLU A 67 35.40 -70.64 -109.32
N MET A 68 36.06 -71.71 -108.85
CA MET A 68 36.47 -71.84 -107.44
C MET A 68 37.44 -70.72 -106.98
N VAL A 69 38.38 -70.29 -107.84
CA VAL A 69 39.29 -69.18 -107.53
C VAL A 69 38.55 -67.84 -107.48
N GLN A 70 37.59 -67.60 -108.38
CA GLN A 70 36.72 -66.43 -108.33
C GLN A 70 35.88 -66.43 -107.05
N ASP A 71 35.28 -67.58 -106.71
CA ASP A 71 34.47 -67.80 -105.52
C ASP A 71 35.25 -67.56 -104.22
N PHE A 72 36.55 -67.89 -104.18
CA PHE A 72 37.46 -67.51 -103.08
C PHE A 72 37.86 -66.03 -103.12
N THR A 73 38.04 -65.43 -104.29
CA THR A 73 38.36 -64.00 -104.44
C THR A 73 37.20 -63.13 -103.94
N ASP A 74 35.97 -63.46 -104.33
CA ASP A 74 34.75 -62.74 -103.95
C ASP A 74 34.45 -62.91 -102.45
N LYS A 75 34.66 -64.11 -101.89
CA LYS A 75 34.57 -64.33 -100.43
C LYS A 75 35.64 -63.55 -99.67
N ASN A 76 36.87 -63.47 -100.18
CA ASN A 76 37.93 -62.65 -99.58
C ASN A 76 37.62 -61.15 -99.68
N LEU A 77 36.99 -60.69 -100.78
CA LEU A 77 36.54 -59.31 -100.92
C LEU A 77 35.45 -58.98 -99.90
N ILE A 78 34.39 -59.80 -99.81
CA ILE A 78 33.29 -59.64 -98.85
C ILE A 78 33.82 -59.68 -97.40
N LEU A 79 34.74 -60.59 -97.07
CA LEU A 79 35.37 -60.63 -95.74
C LEU A 79 36.22 -59.39 -95.47
N THR A 80 36.90 -58.85 -96.49
CA THR A 80 37.69 -57.61 -96.37
C THR A 80 36.78 -56.40 -96.15
N GLU A 81 35.66 -56.31 -96.88
CA GLU A 81 34.64 -55.28 -96.68
C GLU A 81 33.98 -55.38 -95.30
N GLN A 82 33.64 -56.59 -94.85
CA GLN A 82 33.11 -56.82 -93.50
C GLN A 82 34.13 -56.39 -92.43
N VAL A 83 35.39 -56.81 -92.53
CA VAL A 83 36.47 -56.40 -91.61
C VAL A 83 36.68 -54.89 -91.63
N ASN A 84 36.60 -54.24 -92.78
CA ASN A 84 36.71 -52.78 -92.88
C ASN A 84 35.49 -52.07 -92.29
N SER A 85 34.27 -52.61 -92.46
CA SER A 85 33.05 -52.08 -91.84
C SER A 85 33.06 -52.23 -90.31
N LEU A 86 33.65 -53.32 -89.79
CA LEU A 86 33.83 -53.54 -88.36
C LEU A 86 34.89 -52.60 -87.79
N LYS A 87 36.03 -52.41 -88.48
CA LYS A 87 37.04 -51.41 -88.10
C LYS A 87 36.47 -49.99 -88.08
N LEU A 88 35.61 -49.64 -89.06
CA LEU A 88 34.96 -48.33 -89.10
C LEU A 88 34.04 -48.17 -87.89
N LYS A 89 33.14 -49.13 -87.62
CA LYS A 89 32.30 -49.12 -86.41
C LYS A 89 33.09 -49.06 -85.11
N THR A 90 34.14 -49.86 -84.96
CA THR A 90 35.02 -49.81 -83.78
C THR A 90 35.69 -48.44 -83.62
N LYS A 91 35.98 -47.73 -84.71
CA LYS A 91 36.45 -46.34 -84.65
C LYS A 91 35.31 -45.38 -84.27
N ASP A 92 34.15 -45.48 -84.91
CA ASP A 92 32.99 -44.62 -84.62
C ASP A 92 32.53 -44.77 -83.15
N ASP A 93 32.53 -45.99 -82.62
CA ASP A 93 32.23 -46.30 -81.22
C ASP A 93 33.32 -45.74 -80.28
N ALA A 94 34.60 -45.78 -80.65
CA ALA A 94 35.71 -45.20 -79.87
C ALA A 94 35.71 -43.66 -79.89
N ASP A 95 35.45 -43.05 -81.04
CA ASP A 95 35.29 -41.59 -81.18
C ASP A 95 34.07 -41.12 -80.37
N ARG A 96 32.99 -41.92 -80.32
CA ARG A 96 31.81 -41.64 -79.49
C ARG A 96 32.05 -41.84 -77.99
N LEU A 97 32.84 -42.84 -77.59
CA LEU A 97 33.27 -42.99 -76.19
C LEU A 97 34.10 -41.78 -75.76
N SER A 98 35.04 -41.31 -76.59
CA SER A 98 35.84 -40.10 -76.34
C SER A 98 34.97 -38.85 -76.19
N GLN A 99 33.92 -38.69 -77.01
CA GLN A 99 32.92 -37.61 -76.84
C GLN A 99 32.21 -37.72 -75.48
N LEU A 100 31.72 -38.91 -75.11
CA LEU A 100 31.04 -39.13 -73.82
C LEU A 100 31.98 -38.95 -72.62
N GLU A 101 33.27 -39.25 -72.74
CA GLU A 101 34.29 -38.97 -71.72
C GLU A 101 34.49 -37.46 -71.54
N ILE A 102 34.59 -36.70 -72.64
CA ILE A 102 34.70 -35.23 -72.61
C ILE A 102 33.42 -34.59 -72.02
N GLU A 103 32.24 -35.09 -72.37
CA GLU A 103 30.97 -34.65 -71.77
C GLU A 103 30.91 -34.95 -70.28
N ASN A 104 31.32 -36.15 -69.84
CA ASN A 104 31.38 -36.50 -68.42
C ASN A 104 32.38 -35.62 -67.65
N GLU A 105 33.56 -35.33 -68.19
CA GLU A 105 34.52 -34.42 -67.56
C GLU A 105 34.02 -32.96 -67.52
N SER A 106 33.28 -32.52 -68.55
CA SER A 106 32.62 -31.21 -68.55
C SER A 106 31.54 -31.12 -67.46
N LEU A 107 30.67 -32.13 -67.36
CA LEU A 107 29.61 -32.23 -66.35
C LEU A 107 30.18 -32.34 -64.92
N LYS A 108 31.24 -33.12 -64.70
CA LYS A 108 31.96 -33.16 -63.41
C LYS A 108 32.49 -31.79 -63.01
N ARG A 109 33.10 -31.04 -63.95
CA ARG A 109 33.59 -29.67 -63.69
C ARG A 109 32.45 -28.68 -63.44
N GLN A 110 31.27 -28.89 -64.04
CA GLN A 110 30.09 -28.08 -63.76
C GLN A 110 29.49 -28.40 -62.38
N LEU A 111 29.40 -29.69 -62.01
CA LEU A 111 29.00 -30.11 -60.67
C LEU A 111 30.00 -29.64 -59.59
N GLY A 112 31.31 -29.62 -59.90
CA GLY A 112 32.33 -29.02 -59.05
C GLY A 112 32.04 -27.55 -58.77
N ARG A 113 31.95 -26.71 -59.82
CA ARG A 113 31.62 -25.28 -59.65
C ARG A 113 30.30 -25.05 -58.93
N LEU A 114 29.27 -25.86 -59.20
CA LEU A 114 28.00 -25.76 -58.47
C LEU A 114 28.12 -26.22 -57.01
N SER A 115 29.07 -27.08 -56.65
CA SER A 115 29.39 -27.36 -55.24
C SER A 115 30.10 -26.17 -54.62
N ASP A 116 31.15 -25.66 -55.27
CA ASP A 116 31.94 -24.50 -54.83
C ASP A 116 31.02 -23.27 -54.59
N GLU A 117 30.12 -22.99 -55.54
CA GLU A 117 29.12 -21.90 -55.46
C GLU A 117 28.10 -22.13 -54.32
N ASN A 118 27.71 -23.37 -54.03
CA ASN A 118 26.83 -23.68 -52.89
C ASN A 118 27.56 -23.57 -51.55
N ASP A 119 28.83 -23.97 -51.47
CA ASP A 119 29.65 -23.86 -50.25
C ASP A 119 29.99 -22.39 -49.94
N ASP A 120 30.23 -21.56 -50.97
CA ASP A 120 30.36 -20.10 -50.81
C ASP A 120 29.05 -19.44 -50.34
N LEU A 121 27.90 -19.83 -50.90
CA LEU A 121 26.57 -19.36 -50.50
C LEU A 121 26.20 -19.79 -49.07
N LEU A 122 26.52 -21.03 -48.68
CA LEU A 122 26.41 -21.48 -47.29
C LEU A 122 27.30 -20.62 -46.39
N GLY A 123 28.53 -20.32 -46.82
CA GLY A 123 29.43 -19.38 -46.16
C GLY A 123 28.84 -17.98 -45.98
N ASP A 124 28.11 -17.45 -46.97
CA ASP A 124 27.41 -16.15 -46.86
C ASP A 124 26.20 -16.20 -45.94
N VAL A 125 25.43 -17.30 -45.92
CA VAL A 125 24.37 -17.51 -44.92
C VAL A 125 24.98 -17.57 -43.51
N ASP A 126 26.09 -18.28 -43.33
CA ASP A 126 26.84 -18.37 -42.07
C ASP A 126 27.35 -17.00 -41.60
N ARG A 127 27.81 -16.15 -42.55
CA ARG A 127 28.23 -14.76 -42.30
C ARG A 127 27.03 -13.88 -41.91
N MET A 128 25.91 -14.01 -42.63
CA MET A 128 24.68 -13.25 -42.37
C MET A 128 24.03 -13.64 -41.04
N GLU A 129 24.02 -14.91 -40.67
CA GLU A 129 23.50 -15.34 -39.37
C GLU A 129 24.35 -14.79 -38.23
N LYS A 130 25.69 -14.85 -38.32
CA LYS A 130 26.59 -14.27 -37.32
C LYS A 130 26.40 -12.75 -37.19
N ALA A 131 26.17 -12.04 -38.29
CA ALA A 131 25.82 -10.62 -38.27
C ALA A 131 24.46 -10.38 -37.59
N MET A 132 23.44 -11.18 -37.89
CA MET A 132 22.12 -11.09 -37.26
C MET A 132 22.17 -11.41 -35.76
N GLN A 133 22.95 -12.40 -35.34
CA GLN A 133 23.20 -12.71 -33.93
C GLN A 133 23.90 -11.54 -33.22
N GLN A 134 24.87 -10.89 -33.85
CA GLN A 134 25.52 -9.68 -33.30
C GLN A 134 24.54 -8.50 -33.17
N VAL A 135 23.70 -8.24 -34.17
CA VAL A 135 22.66 -7.20 -34.11
C VAL A 135 21.64 -7.49 -33.01
N ASN A 136 21.20 -8.74 -32.86
CA ASN A 136 20.31 -9.16 -31.78
C ASN A 136 20.95 -9.03 -30.39
N ALA A 137 22.24 -9.35 -30.25
CA ALA A 137 22.99 -9.12 -29.02
C ALA A 137 23.09 -7.63 -28.68
N LEU A 138 23.42 -6.79 -29.67
CA LEU A 138 23.48 -5.33 -29.51
C LEU A 138 22.12 -4.74 -29.11
N GLY A 139 21.03 -5.18 -29.76
CA GLY A 139 19.67 -4.78 -29.43
C GLY A 139 19.20 -5.23 -28.04
N ASN A 140 19.66 -6.41 -27.58
CA ASN A 140 19.40 -6.87 -26.21
C ASN A 140 20.17 -6.06 -25.16
N VAL A 141 21.42 -5.66 -25.45
CA VAL A 141 22.19 -4.74 -24.59
C VAL A 141 21.54 -3.35 -24.58
N GLN A 142 21.10 -2.83 -25.73
CA GLN A 142 20.36 -1.57 -25.81
C GLN A 142 19.05 -1.62 -25.00
N ARG A 143 18.33 -2.76 -25.01
CA ARG A 143 17.12 -2.93 -24.20
C ARG A 143 17.44 -2.95 -22.69
N LYS A 144 18.42 -3.76 -22.24
CA LYS A 144 18.88 -3.74 -20.84
C LYS A 144 19.32 -2.33 -20.39
N ASN A 145 19.98 -1.57 -21.25
CA ASN A 145 20.40 -0.20 -20.94
C ASN A 145 19.21 0.77 -20.85
N LEU A 146 18.17 0.60 -21.67
CA LEU A 146 16.93 1.38 -21.56
C LEU A 146 16.14 1.00 -20.30
N GLU A 147 16.05 -0.29 -19.96
CA GLU A 147 15.43 -0.78 -18.72
C GLU A 147 16.15 -0.20 -17.47
N LEU A 148 17.48 -0.13 -17.47
CA LEU A 148 18.26 0.53 -16.42
C LEU A 148 17.99 2.04 -16.34
N LEU A 149 17.96 2.74 -17.48
CA LEU A 149 17.63 4.17 -17.52
C LEU A 149 16.20 4.46 -17.08
N GLU A 150 15.24 3.56 -17.35
CA GLU A 150 13.88 3.68 -16.82
C GLU A 150 13.83 3.53 -15.29
N VAL A 151 14.62 2.61 -14.72
CA VAL A 151 14.78 2.47 -13.25
C VAL A 151 15.44 3.71 -12.63
N GLU A 152 16.51 4.24 -13.24
CA GLU A 152 17.14 5.49 -12.79
C GLU A 152 16.17 6.68 -12.87
N ILE A 153 15.36 6.77 -13.93
CA ILE A 153 14.32 7.80 -14.10
C ILE A 153 13.20 7.66 -13.06
N VAL A 154 12.85 6.44 -12.63
CA VAL A 154 11.91 6.20 -11.52
C VAL A 154 12.52 6.65 -10.20
N SER A 155 13.74 6.21 -9.87
CA SER A 155 14.43 6.61 -8.64
C SER A 155 14.64 8.12 -8.54
N LEU A 156 14.98 8.80 -9.65
CA LEU A 156 15.08 10.27 -9.70
C LEU A 156 13.72 10.97 -9.51
N LYS A 157 12.60 10.36 -9.91
CA LYS A 157 11.25 10.90 -9.64
C LYS A 157 10.85 10.70 -8.18
N GLU A 158 11.16 9.55 -7.59
CA GLU A 158 10.94 9.26 -6.16
C GLU A 158 11.76 10.21 -5.28
N ALA A 159 13.07 10.36 -5.56
CA ALA A 159 13.94 11.29 -4.86
C ALA A 159 13.51 12.76 -5.04
N LYS A 160 12.95 13.13 -6.22
CA LYS A 160 12.35 14.45 -6.42
C LYS A 160 11.08 14.62 -5.59
N ALA A 161 10.16 13.64 -5.62
CA ALA A 161 8.92 13.69 -4.85
C ALA A 161 9.21 13.87 -3.35
N GLN A 162 10.15 13.08 -2.79
CA GLN A 162 10.62 13.22 -1.42
C GLN A 162 11.20 14.62 -1.13
N ASN A 163 11.97 15.21 -2.06
CA ASN A 163 12.47 16.59 -1.91
C ASN A 163 11.35 17.63 -1.93
N ASP A 164 10.31 17.43 -2.75
CA ASP A 164 9.18 18.35 -2.81
C ASP A 164 8.25 18.20 -1.58
N THR A 165 8.09 16.99 -1.01
CA THR A 165 7.46 16.76 0.31
C THR A 165 8.24 17.44 1.45
N LEU A 166 9.56 17.21 1.55
CA LEU A 166 10.42 17.86 2.56
C LEU A 166 10.40 19.40 2.47
N ARG A 167 10.10 19.96 1.30
CA ARG A 167 9.87 21.41 1.11
C ARG A 167 8.50 21.88 1.59
N GLN A 168 7.46 21.05 1.47
CA GLN A 168 6.14 21.33 2.05
C GLN A 168 6.21 21.28 3.57
N GLU A 169 6.84 20.25 4.15
CA GLU A 169 7.11 20.14 5.58
C GLU A 169 7.87 21.37 6.12
N LEU A 170 8.92 21.82 5.42
CA LEU A 170 9.67 23.04 5.78
C LEU A 170 8.82 24.32 5.71
N LEU A 171 7.91 24.43 4.73
CA LEU A 171 6.99 25.56 4.63
C LEU A 171 5.92 25.52 5.72
N GLU A 172 5.51 24.34 6.17
CA GLU A 172 4.53 24.18 7.25
C GLU A 172 5.15 24.41 8.63
N ALA A 173 6.38 23.94 8.86
CA ALA A 173 7.16 24.30 10.04
C ALA A 173 7.43 25.82 10.13
N ASP A 174 7.66 26.51 9.00
CA ASP A 174 7.79 27.97 8.94
C ASP A 174 6.45 28.69 9.22
N LYS A 175 5.32 28.17 8.71
CA LYS A 175 3.97 28.66 9.08
C LYS A 175 3.70 28.48 10.58
N GLU A 176 3.96 27.30 11.16
CA GLU A 176 3.81 27.06 12.60
C GLU A 176 4.70 27.99 13.43
N SER A 177 5.95 28.17 13.03
CA SER A 177 6.89 29.06 13.73
C SER A 177 6.40 30.52 13.73
N LYS A 178 5.79 30.96 12.63
CA LYS A 178 5.14 32.28 12.52
C LYS A 178 3.86 32.38 13.35
N LEU A 179 3.04 31.33 13.38
CA LEU A 179 1.84 31.27 14.22
C LEU A 179 2.21 31.37 15.70
N ARG A 180 3.14 30.53 16.17
CA ARG A 180 3.65 30.54 17.56
C ARG A 180 4.32 31.87 17.92
N ALA A 181 4.98 32.54 16.98
CA ALA A 181 5.51 33.90 17.19
C ALA A 181 4.39 34.95 17.38
N SER A 182 3.29 34.84 16.62
CA SER A 182 2.11 35.70 16.77
C SER A 182 1.39 35.45 18.10
N GLU A 183 1.20 34.18 18.49
CA GLU A 183 0.63 33.78 19.79
C GLU A 183 1.47 34.31 20.96
N LEU A 184 2.81 34.23 20.85
CA LEU A 184 3.73 34.77 21.84
C LEU A 184 3.62 36.30 21.95
N GLN A 185 3.48 37.00 20.82
CA GLN A 185 3.25 38.45 20.81
C GLN A 185 1.91 38.80 21.46
N GLU A 186 0.82 38.15 21.09
CA GLU A 186 -0.49 38.35 21.73
C GLU A 186 -0.45 38.10 23.24
N LEU A 187 0.23 37.03 23.69
CA LEU A 187 0.38 36.72 25.11
C LEU A 187 1.21 37.79 25.83
N GLN A 188 2.23 38.33 25.18
CA GLN A 188 3.03 39.45 25.69
C GLN A 188 2.21 40.74 25.81
N GLU A 189 1.36 41.05 24.82
CA GLU A 189 0.47 42.22 24.85
C GLU A 189 -0.60 42.07 25.95
N LYS A 190 -1.25 40.90 26.04
CA LYS A 190 -2.19 40.54 27.12
C LYS A 190 -1.53 40.67 28.49
N TYR A 191 -0.27 40.23 28.63
CA TYR A 191 0.50 40.38 29.88
C TYR A 191 0.78 41.84 30.24
N GLN A 192 1.19 42.69 29.29
CA GLN A 192 1.41 44.12 29.57
C GLN A 192 0.09 44.81 29.94
N HIS A 193 -1.02 44.50 29.28
CA HIS A 193 -2.32 45.06 29.64
C HIS A 193 -2.74 44.68 31.07
N VAL A 194 -2.60 43.41 31.47
CA VAL A 194 -2.86 42.95 32.85
C VAL A 194 -1.95 43.68 33.86
N LYS A 195 -0.69 43.90 33.53
CA LYS A 195 0.29 44.62 34.36
C LYS A 195 -0.04 46.11 34.50
N GLU A 196 -0.52 46.77 33.44
CA GLU A 196 -1.03 48.15 33.49
C GLU A 196 -2.29 48.26 34.35
N LEU A 197 -3.24 47.33 34.18
CA LEU A 197 -4.47 47.27 34.95
C LEU A 197 -4.17 47.03 36.46
N ASN A 198 -3.18 46.18 36.77
CA ASN A 198 -2.68 45.99 38.13
C ASN A 198 -1.99 47.26 38.68
N SER A 199 -1.24 47.99 37.84
CA SER A 199 -0.64 49.29 38.20
C SER A 199 -1.71 50.35 38.50
N GLU A 200 -2.79 50.42 37.71
CA GLU A 200 -3.96 51.25 38.00
C GLU A 200 -4.64 50.86 39.32
N GLN A 201 -4.87 49.58 39.56
CA GLN A 201 -5.47 49.10 40.80
C GLN A 201 -4.61 49.50 42.01
N ARG A 202 -3.28 49.41 41.92
CA ARG A 202 -2.36 49.91 42.98
C ARG A 202 -2.44 51.42 43.17
N LYS A 203 -2.59 52.22 42.10
CA LYS A 203 -2.80 53.68 42.19
C LYS A 203 -4.14 53.99 42.87
N LYS A 204 -5.23 53.32 42.45
CA LYS A 204 -6.58 53.43 43.02
C LYS A 204 -6.58 53.06 44.51
N PHE A 205 -5.98 51.92 44.88
CA PHE A 205 -5.84 51.46 46.26
C PHE A 205 -5.03 52.43 47.13
N ASN A 206 -3.90 52.95 46.64
CA ASN A 206 -3.15 53.98 47.36
C ASN A 206 -3.98 55.25 47.58
N SER A 207 -4.72 55.72 46.58
CA SER A 207 -5.61 56.88 46.75
C SER A 207 -6.71 56.66 47.79
N LEU A 208 -7.21 55.42 47.94
CA LEU A 208 -8.17 55.06 48.99
C LEU A 208 -7.51 54.99 50.36
N LYS A 209 -6.33 54.37 50.47
CA LYS A 209 -5.50 54.33 51.70
C LYS A 209 -5.19 55.75 52.19
N ASP A 210 -4.80 56.66 51.31
CA ASP A 210 -4.47 58.04 51.65
C ASP A 210 -5.71 58.83 52.09
N ARG A 211 -6.87 58.62 51.44
CA ARG A 211 -8.18 59.13 51.93
C ARG A 211 -8.55 58.58 53.31
N PHE A 212 -8.32 57.29 53.58
CA PHE A 212 -8.52 56.68 54.90
C PHE A 212 -7.60 57.29 55.96
N ILE A 213 -6.34 57.54 55.63
CA ILE A 213 -5.38 58.24 56.51
C ILE A 213 -5.88 59.66 56.83
N ASP A 214 -6.42 60.39 55.85
CA ASP A 214 -7.00 61.72 56.08
C ASP A 214 -8.31 61.71 56.89
N VAL A 215 -9.18 60.72 56.68
CA VAL A 215 -10.35 60.50 57.55
C VAL A 215 -9.90 60.17 58.98
N HIS A 216 -8.87 59.35 59.16
CA HIS A 216 -8.30 59.04 60.47
C HIS A 216 -7.68 60.29 61.14
N ARG A 217 -6.93 61.11 60.39
CA ARG A 217 -6.40 62.41 60.86
C ARG A 217 -7.52 63.36 61.30
N LYS A 218 -8.60 63.47 60.52
CA LYS A 218 -9.78 64.28 60.87
C LYS A 218 -10.49 63.74 62.12
N LEU A 219 -10.66 62.42 62.23
CA LEU A 219 -11.26 61.78 63.40
C LEU A 219 -10.39 61.96 64.66
N LYS A 220 -9.05 61.92 64.54
CA LYS A 220 -8.13 62.22 65.65
C LYS A 220 -8.31 63.67 66.13
N LYS A 221 -8.31 64.65 65.21
CA LYS A 221 -8.58 66.05 65.54
C LYS A 221 -9.96 66.25 66.18
N LEU A 222 -10.99 65.53 65.73
CA LEU A 222 -12.32 65.60 66.33
C LEU A 222 -12.35 65.03 67.76
N LYS A 223 -11.58 63.96 68.03
CA LYS A 223 -11.39 63.44 69.40
C LYS A 223 -10.62 64.44 70.27
N GLU A 224 -9.56 65.06 69.75
CA GLU A 224 -8.80 66.11 70.43
C GLU A 224 -9.70 67.32 70.80
N CYS A 225 -10.50 67.83 69.85
CA CYS A 225 -11.49 68.87 70.13
C CYS A 225 -12.55 68.44 71.16
N ARG A 226 -12.99 67.17 71.16
CA ARG A 226 -13.92 66.64 72.16
C ARG A 226 -13.28 66.59 73.55
N CYS A 227 -12.00 66.25 73.68
CA CYS A 227 -11.29 66.30 74.96
C CYS A 227 -11.26 67.73 75.51
N VAL A 228 -10.84 68.72 74.70
CA VAL A 228 -10.81 70.14 75.10
C VAL A 228 -12.21 70.67 75.48
N LEU A 229 -13.26 70.23 74.78
CA LEU A 229 -14.65 70.56 75.15
C LEU A 229 -15.09 69.93 76.48
N LEU A 230 -14.63 68.72 76.80
CA LEU A 230 -14.92 68.08 78.09
C LEU A 230 -14.10 68.67 79.23
N GLU A 231 -12.84 69.04 78.97
CA GLU A 231 -11.96 69.75 79.91
C GLU A 231 -12.55 71.11 80.26
N THR A 232 -12.87 71.94 79.26
CA THR A 232 -13.51 73.25 79.49
C THR A 232 -14.90 73.12 80.12
N GLN A 233 -15.71 72.10 79.78
CA GLN A 233 -16.97 71.81 80.47
C GLN A 233 -16.74 71.49 81.96
N HIS A 234 -15.68 70.75 82.29
CA HIS A 234 -15.33 70.41 83.67
C HIS A 234 -14.79 71.62 84.44
N GLU A 235 -13.98 72.47 83.81
CA GLU A 235 -13.53 73.76 84.37
C GLU A 235 -14.69 74.71 84.65
N TYR A 236 -15.65 74.82 83.72
CA TYR A 236 -16.88 75.60 83.94
C TYR A 236 -17.72 75.02 85.08
N ALA A 237 -17.90 73.70 85.15
CA ALA A 237 -18.64 73.05 86.24
C ALA A 237 -17.97 73.31 87.61
N ALA A 238 -16.65 73.13 87.70
CA ALA A 238 -15.87 73.41 88.91
C ALA A 238 -15.90 74.90 89.30
N SER A 239 -15.97 75.81 88.32
CA SER A 239 -16.10 77.25 88.56
C SER A 239 -17.49 77.62 89.08
N VAL A 240 -18.55 76.99 88.56
CA VAL A 240 -19.93 77.13 89.07
C VAL A 240 -20.03 76.62 90.51
N SER A 241 -19.40 75.49 90.85
CA SER A 241 -19.35 75.01 92.25
C SER A 241 -18.64 75.99 93.18
N LYS A 242 -17.53 76.61 92.75
CA LYS A 242 -16.86 77.66 93.54
C LYS A 242 -17.75 78.89 93.74
N TRP A 243 -18.46 79.35 92.70
CA TRP A 243 -19.42 80.44 92.83
C TRP A 243 -20.58 80.08 93.78
N GLN A 244 -21.04 78.82 93.78
CA GLN A 244 -22.04 78.35 94.75
C GLN A 244 -21.50 78.40 96.19
N GLU A 245 -20.26 77.95 96.44
CA GLU A 245 -19.62 78.07 97.76
C GLU A 245 -19.40 79.53 98.20
N GLU A 246 -19.10 80.44 97.27
CA GLU A 246 -18.92 81.86 97.55
C GLU A 246 -20.26 82.55 97.82
N ILE A 247 -21.32 82.21 97.08
CA ILE A 247 -22.70 82.65 97.36
C ILE A 247 -23.18 82.13 98.72
N ILE A 248 -22.86 80.88 99.08
CA ILE A 248 -23.19 80.30 100.39
C ILE A 248 -22.42 81.01 101.52
N ARG A 249 -21.13 81.29 101.35
CA ARG A 249 -20.34 82.06 102.33
C ARG A 249 -20.84 83.51 102.46
N ALA A 250 -21.25 84.14 101.35
CA ALA A 250 -21.83 85.49 101.36
C ALA A 250 -23.20 85.52 102.04
N SER A 251 -24.06 84.51 101.81
CA SER A 251 -25.36 84.43 102.48
C SER A 251 -25.24 84.08 103.96
N GLN A 252 -24.28 83.23 104.34
CA GLN A 252 -23.92 82.98 105.74
C GLN A 252 -23.47 84.27 106.45
N LEU A 253 -22.53 85.02 105.88
CA LEU A 253 -22.11 86.34 106.43
C LEU A 253 -23.28 87.33 106.55
N LEU A 254 -24.24 87.29 105.61
CA LEU A 254 -25.43 88.15 105.65
C LEU A 254 -26.43 87.69 106.73
N CYS A 255 -26.59 86.38 106.92
CA CYS A 255 -27.34 85.80 108.04
C CYS A 255 -26.68 86.14 109.39
N ASP A 256 -25.37 86.01 109.53
CA ASP A 256 -24.60 86.35 110.74
C ASP A 256 -24.71 87.85 111.05
N LYS A 257 -24.73 88.70 110.02
CA LYS A 257 -24.96 90.14 110.24
C LYS A 257 -26.42 90.45 110.59
N MET A 258 -27.38 89.69 110.05
CA MET A 258 -28.80 89.82 110.37
C MET A 258 -29.11 89.33 111.79
N THR A 259 -28.52 88.23 112.26
CA THR A 259 -28.63 87.77 113.65
C THR A 259 -27.92 88.71 114.61
N SER A 260 -26.73 89.21 114.27
CA SER A 260 -26.05 90.27 115.04
C SER A 260 -26.93 91.53 115.20
N LEU A 261 -27.60 91.97 114.13
CA LEU A 261 -28.56 93.08 114.21
C LEU A 261 -29.83 92.70 115.00
N HIS A 262 -30.27 91.45 114.95
CA HIS A 262 -31.42 90.98 115.74
C HIS A 262 -31.10 90.94 117.24
N GLU A 263 -29.89 90.50 117.62
CA GLU A 263 -29.39 90.58 119.00
C GLU A 263 -29.21 92.02 119.48
N GLU A 264 -28.75 92.93 118.61
CA GLU A 264 -28.62 94.35 118.92
C GLU A 264 -30.01 94.99 119.16
N ASN A 265 -31.00 94.67 118.32
CA ASN A 265 -32.39 95.06 118.55
C ASN A 265 -32.97 94.44 119.83
N GLU A 266 -32.71 93.16 120.12
CA GLU A 266 -33.14 92.51 121.37
C GLU A 266 -32.46 93.10 122.63
N LYS A 267 -31.22 93.58 122.52
CA LYS A 267 -30.52 94.32 123.60
C LYS A 267 -31.17 95.69 123.81
N LEU A 268 -31.36 96.47 122.75
CA LEU A 268 -32.06 97.77 122.81
C LEU A 268 -33.48 97.64 123.37
N LYS A 269 -34.18 96.55 123.04
CA LYS A 269 -35.50 96.22 123.57
C LYS A 269 -35.46 95.88 125.06
N LYS A 270 -34.50 95.06 125.51
CA LYS A 270 -34.30 94.72 126.93
C LYS A 270 -33.81 95.90 127.78
N GLU A 271 -33.10 96.85 127.19
CA GLU A 271 -32.73 98.12 127.84
C GLU A 271 -33.92 99.09 127.94
N SER A 272 -34.94 98.96 127.08
CA SER A 272 -36.17 99.77 127.11
C SER A 272 -37.26 99.20 128.04
N GLU A 273 -37.28 97.89 128.30
CA GLU A 273 -38.39 97.20 129.00
C GLU A 273 -38.15 96.99 130.51
N SER A 274 -37.09 97.55 131.11
CA SER A 274 -36.78 97.39 132.55
C SER A 274 -37.64 98.25 133.50
N ALA A 275 -38.85 98.67 133.09
CA ALA A 275 -39.73 99.55 133.87
C ALA A 275 -41.23 99.33 133.62
N GLY A 276 -41.78 98.19 134.08
CA GLY A 276 -43.19 98.15 134.54
C GLY A 276 -44.19 97.25 133.78
N ASN A 277 -44.30 96.01 134.26
CA ASN A 277 -45.57 95.35 134.64
C ASN A 277 -46.60 94.92 133.56
N GLY A 278 -47.01 93.63 133.54
CA GLY A 278 -48.39 93.26 133.18
C GLY A 278 -48.68 92.02 132.32
N THR A 279 -48.94 90.87 132.99
CA THR A 279 -49.92 89.80 132.60
C THR A 279 -49.60 88.83 131.42
N PRO A 280 -49.77 87.49 131.59
CA PRO A 280 -49.58 86.47 130.53
C PRO A 280 -50.89 85.79 130.04
N ASN A 281 -50.88 85.15 128.85
CA ASN A 281 -51.80 84.03 128.52
C ASN A 281 -51.42 83.19 127.26
N SER A 282 -52.05 82.01 127.13
CA SER A 282 -52.46 81.30 125.89
C SER A 282 -51.51 80.34 125.13
N ASN A 283 -51.66 79.03 125.43
CA ASN A 283 -51.91 77.90 124.48
C ASN A 283 -50.78 77.46 123.49
N SER A 284 -50.69 76.23 122.95
CA SER A 284 -51.40 74.93 123.06
C SER A 284 -50.57 73.89 122.24
N SER A 285 -50.59 72.55 122.43
CA SER A 285 -51.08 71.61 123.46
C SER A 285 -50.47 70.23 123.17
N ASN A 286 -50.47 69.31 124.15
CA ASN A 286 -49.77 68.02 124.12
C ASN A 286 -50.70 66.77 124.03
N ASP A 287 -50.10 65.64 123.62
CA ASP A 287 -50.22 64.25 124.11
C ASP A 287 -51.56 63.45 124.16
N LEU A 288 -51.56 62.35 123.39
CA LEU A 288 -51.57 60.91 123.81
C LEU A 288 -52.74 60.20 124.57
N GLU A 289 -52.95 58.95 124.15
CA GLU A 289 -53.30 57.71 124.91
C GLU A 289 -54.75 57.30 125.35
N ARG A 290 -55.00 55.99 125.16
CA ARG A 290 -55.79 54.99 125.97
C ARG A 290 -57.32 54.78 125.83
N LEU A 291 -57.68 53.55 126.24
CA LEU A 291 -59.01 52.89 126.22
C LEU A 291 -59.70 52.96 127.59
N THR A 292 -61.06 52.97 127.62
CA THR A 292 -61.94 51.94 128.26
C THR A 292 -63.42 52.39 128.33
N ASN A 293 -64.33 51.41 128.19
CA ASN A 293 -65.82 51.47 128.18
C ASN A 293 -66.53 52.20 129.36
N ILE A 294 -67.82 52.61 129.21
CA ILE A 294 -68.99 52.07 129.97
C ILE A 294 -70.41 52.70 129.69
N VAL A 295 -71.40 51.83 129.41
CA VAL A 295 -72.86 51.82 129.80
C VAL A 295 -73.90 52.90 129.38
N LYS A 296 -75.09 52.41 128.97
CA LYS A 296 -76.47 52.76 129.48
C LYS A 296 -77.45 51.59 129.20
N GLN A 297 -78.12 51.01 130.22
CA GLN A 297 -79.55 51.20 130.62
C GLN A 297 -80.60 50.64 129.61
N GLN A 298 -81.80 50.11 129.91
CA GLN A 298 -82.65 49.83 131.11
C GLN A 298 -83.81 48.86 130.65
N LYS A 299 -84.72 48.19 131.40
CA LYS A 299 -85.10 48.04 132.84
C LYS A 299 -85.99 46.77 133.06
N ASN A 300 -86.07 46.31 134.31
CA ASN A 300 -86.87 45.26 135.01
C ASN A 300 -88.30 44.87 134.52
N GLY A 301 -88.69 43.60 134.76
CA GLY A 301 -90.09 43.10 134.81
C GLY A 301 -90.26 41.66 135.35
N LEU A 302 -91.25 41.41 136.23
CA LEU A 302 -91.65 40.12 136.85
C LEU A 302 -92.97 39.60 136.20
N ASP A 303 -93.48 38.36 136.33
CA ASP A 303 -92.98 37.03 136.75
C ASP A 303 -94.06 35.98 136.37
N VAL A 304 -93.75 34.95 135.55
CA VAL A 304 -94.62 33.75 135.33
C VAL A 304 -93.82 32.48 134.98
N GLU A 305 -92.49 32.48 135.09
CA GLU A 305 -91.64 31.60 134.25
C GLU A 305 -91.09 30.34 134.94
N ARG A 306 -91.95 29.60 135.67
CA ARG A 306 -91.58 28.32 136.32
C ARG A 306 -92.18 27.05 135.67
N MET A 307 -93.21 27.19 134.83
CA MET A 307 -93.81 26.06 134.08
C MET A 307 -93.19 25.88 132.68
N LEU A 308 -92.78 26.98 132.02
CA LEU A 308 -92.22 26.97 130.65
C LEU A 308 -90.85 26.30 130.53
N LYS A 309 -90.02 26.36 131.59
CA LYS A 309 -88.62 25.88 131.57
C LYS A 309 -88.44 24.36 131.46
N LYS A 310 -89.51 23.56 131.53
CA LYS A 310 -89.47 22.12 131.27
C LYS A 310 -89.88 21.71 129.85
N LEU A 311 -90.56 22.58 129.10
CA LEU A 311 -90.94 22.29 127.71
C LEU A 311 -89.81 22.66 126.74
N ASN A 312 -89.27 23.87 126.89
CA ASN A 312 -88.23 24.45 126.02
C ASN A 312 -86.92 23.60 126.01
N ALA A 313 -86.60 22.94 127.12
CA ALA A 313 -85.42 22.07 127.23
C ALA A 313 -85.47 20.81 126.35
N VAL A 314 -86.67 20.27 126.08
CA VAL A 314 -86.84 19.08 125.21
C VAL A 314 -86.71 19.47 123.74
N GLU A 315 -87.26 20.64 123.37
CA GLU A 315 -87.25 21.15 122.00
C GLU A 315 -85.84 21.55 121.54
N GLN A 316 -85.03 22.14 122.43
CA GLN A 316 -83.63 22.46 122.16
C GLN A 316 -82.75 21.22 121.95
N LEU A 317 -82.95 20.15 122.74
CA LEU A 317 -82.26 18.87 122.52
C LEU A 317 -82.66 18.24 121.17
N ALA A 318 -83.95 18.27 120.82
CA ALA A 318 -84.43 17.79 119.53
C ALA A 318 -83.94 18.64 118.35
N ALA A 319 -83.61 19.93 118.54
CA ALA A 319 -82.97 20.75 117.52
C ALA A 319 -81.51 20.35 117.30
N MET A 320 -80.71 20.26 118.37
CA MET A 320 -79.28 19.91 118.25
C MET A 320 -79.03 18.53 117.64
N VAL A 321 -79.84 17.52 117.97
CA VAL A 321 -79.73 16.18 117.35
C VAL A 321 -80.04 16.22 115.84
N ARG A 322 -81.00 17.05 115.40
CA ARG A 322 -81.32 17.19 113.97
C ARG A 322 -80.24 17.94 113.20
N GLU A 323 -79.66 19.00 113.77
CA GLU A 323 -78.54 19.70 113.15
C GLU A 323 -77.26 18.83 113.10
N HIS A 324 -76.95 18.08 114.16
CA HIS A 324 -75.82 17.14 114.17
C HIS A 324 -75.98 16.07 113.09
N HIS A 325 -77.14 15.41 113.02
CA HIS A 325 -77.37 14.34 112.05
C HIS A 325 -77.46 14.86 110.61
N LYS A 326 -77.89 16.12 110.43
CA LYS A 326 -77.80 16.80 109.15
C LYS A 326 -76.36 17.10 108.75
N ALA A 327 -75.53 17.60 109.68
CA ALA A 327 -74.11 17.84 109.42
C ALA A 327 -73.35 16.54 109.07
N GLU A 328 -73.60 15.44 109.80
CA GLU A 328 -73.04 14.12 109.49
C GLU A 328 -73.45 13.63 108.09
N MET A 329 -74.70 13.86 107.67
CA MET A 329 -75.17 13.54 106.31
C MET A 329 -74.59 14.47 105.24
N GLU A 330 -74.43 15.76 105.53
CA GLU A 330 -73.80 16.74 104.64
C GLU A 330 -72.32 16.33 104.40
N GLU A 331 -71.58 16.00 105.46
CA GLU A 331 -70.18 15.53 105.44
C GLU A 331 -70.01 14.20 104.71
N LEU A 332 -70.86 13.19 104.98
CA LEU A 332 -70.88 11.95 104.19
C LEU A 332 -71.17 12.22 102.70
N SER A 333 -72.05 13.18 102.39
CA SER A 333 -72.39 13.52 101.00
C SER A 333 -71.25 14.21 100.25
N VAL A 334 -70.37 14.92 100.96
CA VAL A 334 -69.14 15.50 100.40
C VAL A 334 -68.11 14.41 100.17
N LEU A 335 -67.83 13.58 101.18
CA LEU A 335 -66.88 12.47 101.06
C LEU A 335 -67.23 11.50 99.92
N LEU A 336 -68.52 11.13 99.78
CA LEU A 336 -68.98 10.30 98.65
C LEU A 336 -68.83 10.99 97.29
N ARG A 337 -68.95 12.33 97.25
CA ARG A 337 -68.80 13.11 96.01
C ARG A 337 -67.32 13.20 95.61
N ASP A 338 -66.43 13.47 96.56
CA ASP A 338 -64.99 13.55 96.35
C ASP A 338 -64.39 12.18 95.99
N GLN A 339 -64.93 11.09 96.56
CA GLN A 339 -64.53 9.73 96.21
C GLN A 339 -64.98 9.37 94.77
N GLN A 340 -66.20 9.72 94.37
CA GLN A 340 -66.66 9.56 92.97
C GLN A 340 -65.95 10.50 91.98
N GLN A 341 -65.50 11.67 92.43
CA GLN A 341 -64.71 12.62 91.65
C GLN A 341 -63.32 12.02 91.36
N THR A 342 -62.62 11.56 92.40
CA THR A 342 -61.27 10.99 92.28
C THR A 342 -61.25 9.66 91.52
N GLU A 343 -62.27 8.80 91.63
CA GLU A 343 -62.40 7.62 90.76
C GLU A 343 -62.58 7.97 89.28
N LYS A 344 -63.35 9.02 88.96
CA LYS A 344 -63.53 9.50 87.57
C LYS A 344 -62.27 10.14 87.02
N GLU A 345 -61.54 10.92 87.83
CA GLU A 345 -60.27 11.55 87.45
C GLU A 345 -59.16 10.51 87.27
N ALA A 346 -59.11 9.47 88.12
CA ALA A 346 -58.22 8.34 87.90
C ALA A 346 -58.59 7.55 86.63
N SER A 347 -59.88 7.36 86.34
CA SER A 347 -60.34 6.68 85.13
C SER A 347 -60.01 7.47 83.86
N SER A 348 -60.29 8.77 83.82
CA SER A 348 -59.99 9.63 82.67
C SER A 348 -58.48 9.82 82.44
N PHE A 349 -57.68 9.87 83.50
CA PHE A 349 -56.22 9.86 83.39
C PHE A 349 -55.69 8.55 82.79
N ASN A 350 -56.22 7.40 83.22
CA ASN A 350 -55.83 6.11 82.63
C ASN A 350 -56.25 6.01 81.15
N ILE A 351 -57.45 6.47 80.80
CA ILE A 351 -57.92 6.49 79.39
C ILE A 351 -56.98 7.35 78.53
N SER A 352 -56.68 8.59 78.93
CA SER A 352 -55.79 9.47 78.16
C SER A 352 -54.34 8.94 78.07
N LEU A 353 -53.87 8.20 79.09
CA LEU A 353 -52.58 7.50 79.07
C LEU A 353 -52.56 6.30 78.10
N PHE A 354 -53.69 5.61 77.90
CA PHE A 354 -53.80 4.55 76.88
C PHE A 354 -53.99 5.12 75.48
N GLU A 355 -54.75 6.21 75.32
CA GLU A 355 -54.92 6.92 74.04
C GLU A 355 -53.58 7.48 73.54
N THR A 356 -52.84 8.23 74.37
CA THR A 356 -51.51 8.75 73.99
C THR A 356 -50.48 7.64 73.72
N LYS A 357 -50.55 6.49 74.41
CA LYS A 357 -49.74 5.31 74.07
C LYS A 357 -50.14 4.68 72.74
N LEU A 358 -51.43 4.64 72.42
CA LEU A 358 -51.93 4.11 71.16
C LEU A 358 -51.51 5.00 69.98
N GLU A 359 -51.62 6.32 70.12
CA GLU A 359 -51.11 7.30 69.16
C GLU A 359 -49.59 7.18 68.96
N GLN A 360 -48.82 7.03 70.06
CA GLN A 360 -47.38 6.79 69.98
C GLN A 360 -47.08 5.49 69.22
N MET A 361 -47.76 4.38 69.52
CA MET A 361 -47.61 3.11 68.80
C MET A 361 -47.95 3.25 67.31
N GLN A 362 -49.04 3.94 66.96
CA GLN A 362 -49.43 4.20 65.57
C GLN A 362 -48.39 5.08 64.84
N SER A 363 -47.82 6.08 65.51
CA SER A 363 -46.76 6.92 64.93
C SER A 363 -45.45 6.16 64.69
N ILE A 364 -45.15 5.15 65.51
CA ILE A 364 -44.00 4.26 65.33
C ILE A 364 -44.28 3.26 64.20
N ALA A 365 -45.46 2.65 64.18
CA ALA A 365 -45.87 1.72 63.13
C ALA A 365 -45.82 2.39 61.74
N LYS A 366 -46.39 3.60 61.59
CA LYS A 366 -46.34 4.37 60.34
C LYS A 366 -44.91 4.70 59.92
N ARG A 367 -44.02 5.06 60.87
CA ARG A 367 -42.61 5.32 60.57
C ARG A 367 -41.87 4.07 60.12
N LEU A 368 -42.19 2.90 60.68
CA LEU A 368 -41.65 1.61 60.24
C LEU A 368 -42.16 1.21 58.85
N GLU A 369 -43.39 1.56 58.47
CA GLU A 369 -43.88 1.41 57.10
C GLU A 369 -43.15 2.37 56.13
N GLU A 370 -42.99 3.65 56.50
CA GLU A 370 -42.21 4.63 55.72
C GLU A 370 -40.74 4.22 55.56
N GLU A 371 -40.10 3.66 56.60
CA GLU A 371 -38.75 3.10 56.54
C GLU A 371 -38.67 1.83 55.71
N ARG A 372 -39.65 0.92 55.81
CA ARG A 372 -39.75 -0.29 54.95
C ARG A 372 -39.85 0.10 53.49
N ASP A 373 -40.73 1.02 53.15
CA ASP A 373 -40.98 1.41 51.75
C ASP A 373 -39.78 2.18 51.18
N SER A 374 -39.09 2.98 52.02
CA SER A 374 -37.79 3.56 51.67
C SER A 374 -36.69 2.51 51.44
N GLN A 375 -36.70 1.38 52.14
CA GLN A 375 -35.79 0.26 51.89
C GLN A 375 -36.18 -0.55 50.64
N GLN A 376 -37.48 -0.73 50.39
CA GLN A 376 -38.01 -1.42 49.21
C GLN A 376 -37.60 -0.71 47.91
N ILE A 377 -37.72 0.63 47.87
CA ILE A 377 -37.29 1.44 46.72
C ILE A 377 -35.78 1.30 46.50
N LYS A 378 -34.96 1.43 47.56
CA LYS A 378 -33.50 1.26 47.47
C LYS A 378 -33.06 -0.13 46.99
N LEU A 379 -33.83 -1.17 47.32
CA LEU A 379 -33.59 -2.52 46.77
C LEU A 379 -33.88 -2.57 45.27
N GLN A 380 -34.97 -1.96 44.81
CA GLN A 380 -35.29 -1.87 43.39
C GLN A 380 -34.26 -1.04 42.60
N ASP A 381 -33.79 0.09 43.16
CA ASP A 381 -32.70 0.89 42.59
C ASP A 381 -31.40 0.07 42.46
N LEU A 382 -31.05 -0.70 43.50
CA LEU A 382 -29.88 -1.58 43.49
C LEU A 382 -30.02 -2.76 42.51
N GLU A 383 -31.22 -3.33 42.36
CA GLU A 383 -31.49 -4.37 41.36
C GLU A 383 -31.37 -3.81 39.93
N ALA A 384 -31.88 -2.60 39.67
CA ALA A 384 -31.71 -1.92 38.38
C ALA A 384 -30.24 -1.67 38.05
N ILE A 385 -29.47 -1.10 38.98
CA ILE A 385 -28.01 -0.89 38.84
C ILE A 385 -27.29 -2.24 38.61
N CYS A 386 -27.71 -3.33 39.26
CA CYS A 386 -27.14 -4.66 39.03
C CYS A 386 -27.48 -5.25 37.65
N ILE A 387 -28.59 -4.84 37.01
CA ILE A 387 -28.94 -5.23 35.65
C ILE A 387 -28.13 -4.41 34.64
N GLU A 388 -28.05 -3.10 34.81
CA GLU A 388 -27.22 -2.21 33.98
C GLU A 388 -25.74 -2.62 34.01
N LEU A 389 -25.20 -2.96 35.20
CA LEU A 389 -23.84 -3.45 35.33
C LEU A 389 -23.61 -4.81 34.63
N ARG A 390 -24.62 -5.69 34.56
CA ARG A 390 -24.50 -6.95 33.79
C ARG A 390 -24.48 -6.67 32.29
N GLN A 391 -25.43 -5.88 31.80
CA GLN A 391 -25.48 -5.46 30.41
C GLN A 391 -24.18 -4.79 29.97
N HIS A 392 -23.63 -3.89 30.80
CA HIS A 392 -22.35 -3.25 30.50
C HIS A 392 -21.16 -4.23 30.47
N ASN A 393 -21.17 -5.29 31.30
CA ASN A 393 -20.16 -6.35 31.23
C ASN A 393 -20.33 -7.23 29.98
N GLU A 394 -21.56 -7.52 29.53
CA GLU A 394 -21.82 -8.24 28.28
C GLU A 394 -21.42 -7.41 27.04
N ASP A 395 -21.66 -6.09 27.07
CA ASP A 395 -21.16 -5.11 26.09
C ASP A 395 -19.62 -5.05 26.06
N LEU A 396 -18.97 -5.08 27.23
CA LEU A 396 -17.51 -5.12 27.34
C LEU A 396 -16.93 -6.45 26.82
N LEU A 397 -17.57 -7.58 27.13
CA LEU A 397 -17.15 -8.90 26.66
C LEU A 397 -17.30 -9.03 25.14
N THR A 398 -18.42 -8.58 24.56
CA THR A 398 -18.62 -8.60 23.10
C THR A 398 -17.63 -7.68 22.37
N ARG A 399 -17.36 -6.48 22.89
CA ARG A 399 -16.30 -5.59 22.37
C ARG A 399 -14.91 -6.21 22.50
N TYR A 400 -14.62 -6.91 23.59
CA TYR A 400 -13.36 -7.64 23.76
C TYR A 400 -13.20 -8.74 22.70
N HIS A 401 -14.22 -9.58 22.50
CA HIS A 401 -14.19 -10.64 21.47
C HIS A 401 -14.05 -10.07 20.06
N LEU A 402 -14.68 -8.92 19.77
CA LEU A 402 -14.50 -8.23 18.48
C LEU A 402 -13.07 -7.73 18.30
N LYS A 403 -12.44 -7.17 19.34
CA LYS A 403 -11.01 -6.79 19.29
C LYS A 403 -10.06 -7.98 19.23
N GLU A 404 -10.41 -9.11 19.85
CA GLU A 404 -9.67 -10.37 19.68
C GLU A 404 -9.76 -10.87 18.23
N GLN A 405 -10.93 -10.79 17.60
CA GLN A 405 -11.12 -11.09 16.17
C GLN A 405 -10.29 -10.16 15.28
N GLU A 406 -10.43 -8.83 15.41
CA GLU A 406 -9.61 -7.85 14.68
C GLU A 406 -8.11 -8.11 14.84
N HIS A 407 -7.65 -8.47 16.04
CA HIS A 407 -6.24 -8.82 16.28
C HIS A 407 -5.83 -10.14 15.61
N THR A 408 -6.71 -11.15 15.53
CA THR A 408 -6.41 -12.38 14.78
C THR A 408 -6.38 -12.15 13.26
N GLU A 409 -7.22 -11.25 12.74
CA GLU A 409 -7.25 -10.86 11.33
C GLU A 409 -6.00 -10.06 10.95
N LEU A 410 -5.63 -9.04 11.72
CA LEU A 410 -4.36 -8.31 11.57
C LEU A 410 -3.13 -9.23 11.66
N LEU A 411 -3.18 -10.27 12.52
CA LEU A 411 -2.12 -11.29 12.59
C LEU A 411 -2.13 -12.26 11.39
N ALA A 412 -3.24 -12.42 10.67
CA ALA A 412 -3.30 -13.15 9.41
C ALA A 412 -2.74 -12.30 8.27
N GLU A 413 -3.19 -11.05 8.11
CA GLU A 413 -2.67 -10.09 7.12
C GLU A 413 -1.15 -9.90 7.26
N MET A 414 -0.65 -9.77 8.51
CA MET A 414 0.79 -9.67 8.77
C MET A 414 1.54 -10.96 8.41
N ARG A 415 0.93 -12.15 8.47
CA ARG A 415 1.56 -13.39 7.98
C ARG A 415 1.61 -13.43 6.46
N GLU A 416 0.52 -13.09 5.78
CA GLU A 416 0.46 -13.02 4.31
C GLU A 416 1.44 -11.99 3.75
N LEU A 417 1.54 -10.80 4.37
CA LEU A 417 2.55 -9.80 4.02
C LEU A 417 3.97 -10.31 4.22
N ASN A 418 4.26 -11.01 5.32
CA ASN A 418 5.59 -11.60 5.56
C ASN A 418 5.91 -12.74 4.58
N GLU A 419 4.93 -13.56 4.19
CA GLU A 419 5.13 -14.61 3.18
C GLU A 419 5.31 -14.02 1.77
N ALA A 420 4.57 -12.96 1.42
CA ALA A 420 4.76 -12.21 0.19
C ALA A 420 6.12 -11.50 0.14
N LEU A 421 6.57 -10.91 1.27
CA LEU A 421 7.92 -10.32 1.40
C LEU A 421 9.01 -11.37 1.28
N LYS A 422 8.84 -12.55 1.89
CA LYS A 422 9.75 -13.69 1.73
C LYS A 422 9.80 -14.17 0.29
N GLY A 423 8.66 -14.33 -0.38
CA GLY A 423 8.60 -14.70 -1.80
C GLY A 423 9.29 -13.68 -2.71
N ARG A 424 9.16 -12.38 -2.41
CA ARG A 424 9.96 -11.31 -3.06
C ARG A 424 11.45 -11.44 -2.77
N GLY A 425 11.84 -11.74 -1.53
CA GLY A 425 13.22 -12.01 -1.13
C GLY A 425 13.84 -13.22 -1.86
N ASP A 426 13.08 -14.29 -2.04
CA ASP A 426 13.49 -15.49 -2.78
C ASP A 426 13.61 -15.22 -4.29
N VAL A 427 12.84 -14.25 -4.85
CA VAL A 427 13.02 -13.75 -6.22
C VAL A 427 14.26 -12.86 -6.33
N ILE A 428 14.45 -11.90 -5.42
CA ILE A 428 15.62 -11.00 -5.38
C ILE A 428 16.91 -11.82 -5.23
N SER A 429 16.95 -12.82 -4.37
CA SER A 429 18.11 -13.70 -4.18
C SER A 429 18.48 -14.46 -5.47
N ARG A 430 17.48 -14.96 -6.21
CA ARG A 430 17.71 -15.61 -7.52
C ARG A 430 18.16 -14.63 -8.60
N LEU A 431 17.65 -13.39 -8.59
CA LEU A 431 18.12 -12.34 -9.51
C LEU A 431 19.55 -11.89 -9.18
N GLN A 432 19.93 -11.82 -7.89
CA GLN A 432 21.31 -11.58 -7.46
C GLN A 432 22.25 -12.71 -7.87
N GLU A 433 21.85 -13.98 -7.71
CA GLU A 433 22.65 -15.12 -8.17
C GLU A 433 22.83 -15.11 -9.70
N GLN A 434 21.77 -14.79 -10.46
CA GLN A 434 21.85 -14.62 -11.92
C GLN A 434 22.77 -13.46 -12.32
N HIS A 435 22.67 -12.32 -11.63
CA HIS A 435 23.55 -11.16 -11.84
C HIS A 435 25.02 -11.50 -11.55
N ASP A 436 25.32 -12.19 -10.45
CA ASP A 436 26.69 -12.64 -10.14
C ASP A 436 27.24 -13.64 -11.17
N VAL A 437 26.39 -14.45 -11.80
CA VAL A 437 26.76 -15.32 -12.93
C VAL A 437 26.99 -14.51 -14.21
N GLU A 438 26.21 -13.47 -14.50
CA GLU A 438 26.50 -12.55 -15.61
C GLU A 438 27.81 -11.78 -15.37
N VAL A 439 28.04 -11.25 -14.16
CA VAL A 439 29.28 -10.52 -13.80
C VAL A 439 30.52 -11.40 -13.91
N LYS A 440 30.44 -12.69 -13.54
CA LYS A 440 31.54 -13.65 -13.76
C LYS A 440 31.85 -13.80 -15.26
N LYS A 441 30.82 -14.00 -16.09
CA LYS A 441 30.98 -14.09 -17.56
C LYS A 441 31.55 -12.81 -18.17
N TYR A 442 31.15 -11.63 -17.69
CA TYR A 442 31.74 -10.37 -18.14
C TYR A 442 33.24 -10.30 -17.81
N ARG A 443 33.66 -10.65 -16.59
CA ARG A 443 35.08 -10.70 -16.22
C ARG A 443 35.89 -11.73 -17.01
N GLU A 444 35.29 -12.88 -17.31
CA GLU A 444 35.89 -13.90 -18.19
C GLU A 444 36.07 -13.37 -19.62
N LEU A 445 35.07 -12.66 -20.17
CA LEU A 445 35.15 -12.02 -21.48
C LEU A 445 36.16 -10.86 -21.52
N GLU A 446 36.26 -10.05 -20.46
CA GLU A 446 37.28 -9.00 -20.32
C GLU A 446 38.70 -9.59 -20.27
N ALA A 447 38.90 -10.69 -19.54
CA ALA A 447 40.18 -11.41 -19.49
C ALA A 447 40.56 -11.95 -20.87
N ASN A 448 39.63 -12.63 -21.56
CA ASN A 448 39.83 -13.15 -22.92
C ASN A 448 40.11 -12.03 -23.93
N LEU A 449 39.43 -10.88 -23.81
CA LEU A 449 39.69 -9.69 -24.64
C LEU A 449 41.09 -9.12 -24.39
N SER A 450 41.52 -9.07 -23.13
CA SER A 450 42.86 -8.58 -22.74
C SER A 450 43.97 -9.49 -23.28
N GLU A 451 43.82 -10.81 -23.15
CA GLU A 451 44.75 -11.80 -23.72
C GLU A 451 44.80 -11.73 -25.25
N CYS A 452 43.65 -11.59 -25.91
CA CYS A 452 43.57 -11.39 -27.35
C CYS A 452 44.27 -10.08 -27.79
N GLN A 453 44.05 -8.97 -27.08
CA GLN A 453 44.76 -7.71 -27.31
C GLN A 453 46.28 -7.85 -27.10
N GLN A 454 46.72 -8.61 -26.09
CA GLN A 454 48.15 -8.86 -25.87
C GLN A 454 48.75 -9.65 -27.04
N SER A 455 48.13 -10.77 -27.45
CA SER A 455 48.57 -11.55 -28.62
C SER A 455 48.61 -10.70 -29.90
N LEU A 456 47.69 -9.75 -30.05
CA LEU A 456 47.65 -8.84 -31.20
C LEU A 456 48.78 -7.79 -31.12
N ARG A 457 49.08 -7.23 -29.94
CA ARG A 457 50.27 -6.37 -29.73
C ARG A 457 51.57 -7.10 -30.03
N GLU A 458 51.72 -8.34 -29.56
CA GLU A 458 52.90 -9.18 -29.82
C GLU A 458 53.07 -9.46 -31.32
N LYS A 459 51.96 -9.72 -32.05
CA LYS A 459 51.97 -9.86 -33.52
C LYS A 459 52.31 -8.55 -34.23
N SER A 460 51.78 -7.40 -33.78
CA SER A 460 52.16 -6.09 -34.34
C SER A 460 53.65 -5.79 -34.15
N GLN A 461 54.20 -6.01 -32.96
CA GLN A 461 55.65 -5.90 -32.72
C GLN A 461 56.46 -6.88 -33.58
N LYS A 462 55.92 -8.08 -33.87
CA LYS A 462 56.56 -9.04 -34.78
C LYS A 462 56.57 -8.56 -36.23
N ILE A 463 55.52 -7.89 -36.67
CA ILE A 463 55.42 -7.28 -38.01
C ILE A 463 56.40 -6.10 -38.10
N GLU A 464 56.44 -5.23 -37.09
CA GLU A 464 57.38 -4.10 -36.99
C GLU A 464 58.85 -4.56 -37.04
N GLN A 465 59.20 -5.62 -36.29
CA GLN A 465 60.53 -6.28 -36.34
C GLN A 465 60.86 -6.96 -37.68
N LEU A 466 59.86 -7.26 -38.51
CA LEU A 466 60.06 -7.79 -39.86
C LEU A 466 60.16 -6.66 -40.88
N GLN A 467 59.40 -5.57 -40.70
CA GLN A 467 59.46 -4.37 -41.52
C GLN A 467 60.83 -3.69 -41.40
N THR A 468 61.32 -3.44 -40.18
CA THR A 468 62.68 -2.87 -40.00
C THR A 468 63.77 -3.77 -40.57
N LYS A 469 63.59 -5.10 -40.55
CA LYS A 469 64.51 -6.03 -41.22
C LYS A 469 64.42 -6.02 -42.74
N VAL A 470 63.25 -5.74 -43.31
CA VAL A 470 63.12 -5.52 -44.75
C VAL A 470 63.79 -4.20 -45.12
N GLU A 471 63.58 -3.13 -44.35
CA GLU A 471 64.26 -1.84 -44.53
C GLU A 471 65.79 -1.96 -44.39
N GLU A 472 66.30 -2.68 -43.39
CA GLU A 472 67.74 -2.99 -43.24
C GLU A 472 68.31 -3.73 -44.46
N LEU A 473 67.56 -4.69 -45.03
CA LEU A 473 67.96 -5.46 -46.21
C LEU A 473 67.85 -4.65 -47.50
N GLU A 474 66.85 -3.78 -47.64
CA GLU A 474 66.70 -2.86 -48.77
C GLU A 474 67.78 -1.78 -48.76
N GLN A 475 68.12 -1.24 -47.58
CA GLN A 475 69.24 -0.31 -47.38
C GLN A 475 70.58 -0.98 -47.75
N ALA A 476 70.83 -2.20 -47.27
CA ALA A 476 72.03 -2.97 -47.63
C ALA A 476 72.08 -3.34 -49.12
N ASN A 477 70.92 -3.56 -49.77
CA ASN A 477 70.82 -3.80 -51.21
C ASN A 477 71.04 -2.51 -52.04
N ALA A 478 70.65 -1.35 -51.52
CA ALA A 478 70.96 -0.06 -52.13
C ALA A 478 72.46 0.24 -52.08
N ASP A 479 73.11 0.04 -50.92
CA ASP A 479 74.57 0.18 -50.78
C ASP A 479 75.31 -0.83 -51.68
N ALA A 480 74.84 -2.08 -51.77
CA ALA A 480 75.39 -3.09 -52.67
C ALA A 480 75.22 -2.77 -54.17
N GLN A 481 74.22 -1.98 -54.56
CA GLN A 481 74.07 -1.53 -55.96
C GLN A 481 75.02 -0.38 -56.34
N SER A 482 75.61 0.31 -55.37
CA SER A 482 76.58 1.39 -55.61
C SER A 482 77.86 0.90 -56.30
N ASP A 483 78.41 -0.24 -55.85
CA ASP A 483 79.72 -0.74 -56.30
C ASP A 483 79.67 -1.57 -57.60
N VAL A 484 78.49 -1.97 -58.08
CA VAL A 484 78.34 -2.89 -59.24
C VAL A 484 77.96 -2.16 -60.54
N LEU A 485 78.21 -0.84 -60.61
CA LEU A 485 77.94 -0.02 -61.81
C LEU A 485 79.19 0.41 -62.61
N SER A 486 80.26 -0.37 -62.53
CA SER A 486 81.32 -0.38 -63.55
C SER A 486 81.11 -1.51 -64.57
N THR A 487 81.14 -1.17 -65.86
CA THR A 487 81.09 -2.07 -67.04
C THR A 487 79.76 -2.77 -67.40
N SER A 488 78.84 -2.05 -68.09
CA SER A 488 78.03 -2.55 -69.24
C SER A 488 76.86 -1.59 -69.56
N THR A 489 77.16 -0.44 -70.18
CA THR A 489 76.26 0.74 -70.17
C THR A 489 75.36 0.90 -71.41
N ILE A 490 75.12 -0.16 -72.20
CA ILE A 490 74.38 -0.05 -73.48
C ILE A 490 73.02 -0.77 -73.44
N SER A 491 72.96 -2.06 -73.06
CA SER A 491 71.69 -2.82 -73.14
C SER A 491 70.61 -2.37 -72.13
N ARG A 492 71.02 -1.78 -70.99
CA ARG A 492 70.07 -1.32 -69.94
C ARG A 492 69.52 0.09 -70.20
N ALA A 493 70.12 0.85 -71.12
CA ALA A 493 69.66 2.20 -71.45
C ALA A 493 68.34 2.16 -72.26
N GLU A 494 68.26 1.29 -73.26
CA GLU A 494 67.02 1.09 -74.04
C GLU A 494 65.91 0.49 -73.16
N GLU A 495 66.24 -0.42 -72.25
CA GLU A 495 65.25 -1.02 -71.34
C GLU A 495 64.75 -0.04 -70.26
N LEU A 496 65.61 0.87 -69.76
CA LEU A 496 65.19 1.96 -68.88
C LEU A 496 64.40 3.06 -69.62
N SER A 497 64.69 3.33 -70.90
CA SER A 497 63.82 4.19 -71.73
C SER A 497 62.46 3.52 -71.96
N ARG A 498 62.43 2.22 -72.24
CA ARG A 498 61.20 1.45 -72.46
C ARG A 498 60.34 1.34 -71.20
N LEU A 499 60.97 1.16 -70.03
CA LEU A 499 60.28 1.24 -68.74
C LEU A 499 59.78 2.66 -68.48
N ARG A 500 60.57 3.71 -68.79
CA ARG A 500 60.11 5.09 -68.68
C ARG A 500 58.96 5.41 -69.63
N GLU A 501 58.92 4.89 -70.85
CA GLU A 501 57.77 5.03 -71.77
C GLU A 501 56.53 4.25 -71.27
N LEU A 502 56.72 3.14 -70.56
CA LEU A 502 55.66 2.40 -69.88
C LEU A 502 55.14 3.16 -68.66
N ASP A 503 56.02 3.72 -67.82
CA ASP A 503 55.70 4.50 -66.63
C ASP A 503 55.09 5.85 -67.00
N GLU A 504 55.65 6.58 -67.97
CA GLU A 504 55.01 7.76 -68.60
C GLU A 504 53.68 7.35 -69.24
N GLY A 505 53.56 6.14 -69.79
CA GLY A 505 52.31 5.58 -70.28
C GLY A 505 51.31 5.22 -69.18
N TYR A 506 51.73 4.92 -67.96
CA TYR A 506 50.87 4.68 -66.79
C TYR A 506 50.53 5.98 -66.06
N GLU A 507 51.48 6.91 -65.94
CA GLU A 507 51.28 8.30 -65.51
C GLU A 507 50.33 9.03 -66.45
N GLU A 508 50.50 8.92 -67.78
CA GLU A 508 49.55 9.44 -68.75
C GLU A 508 48.20 8.74 -68.62
N LYS A 509 48.13 7.42 -68.45
CA LYS A 509 46.84 6.73 -68.24
C LYS A 509 46.18 7.18 -66.94
N TYR A 510 46.93 7.39 -65.87
CA TYR A 510 46.41 7.83 -64.57
C TYR A 510 46.01 9.31 -64.60
N HIS A 511 46.78 10.17 -65.28
CA HIS A 511 46.40 11.56 -65.56
C HIS A 511 45.23 11.65 -66.54
N LYS A 512 45.13 10.77 -67.54
CA LYS A 512 43.97 10.65 -68.44
C LYS A 512 42.76 10.08 -67.70
N LEU A 513 42.92 9.15 -66.76
CA LEU A 513 41.84 8.59 -65.94
C LEU A 513 41.40 9.57 -64.85
N ARG A 514 42.32 10.34 -64.25
CA ARG A 514 42.02 11.46 -63.33
C ARG A 514 41.39 12.63 -64.08
N ALA A 515 41.83 12.94 -65.30
CA ALA A 515 41.20 13.94 -66.16
C ALA A 515 39.88 13.45 -66.76
N LEU A 516 39.68 12.13 -66.93
CA LEU A 516 38.41 11.53 -67.37
C LEU A 516 37.46 11.40 -66.19
N ALA A 517 37.92 11.11 -64.97
CA ALA A 517 37.15 11.21 -63.74
C ALA A 517 36.82 12.66 -63.39
N ALA A 518 37.72 13.62 -63.67
CA ALA A 518 37.43 15.05 -63.55
C ALA A 518 36.49 15.53 -64.66
N LYS A 519 36.59 15.02 -65.89
CA LYS A 519 35.63 15.27 -66.98
C LYS A 519 34.31 14.54 -66.78
N LEU A 520 34.26 13.41 -66.08
CA LEU A 520 33.03 12.72 -65.68
C LEU A 520 32.40 13.39 -64.46
N LYS A 521 33.19 13.86 -63.47
CA LYS A 521 32.68 14.68 -62.38
C LYS A 521 32.21 16.04 -62.89
N LYS A 522 32.94 16.67 -63.81
CA LYS A 522 32.52 17.89 -64.50
C LYS A 522 31.32 17.63 -65.41
N LYS A 523 31.27 16.53 -66.19
CA LYS A 523 30.06 16.15 -66.96
C LYS A 523 28.87 15.84 -66.07
N LEU A 524 29.07 15.16 -64.95
CA LEU A 524 27.98 14.82 -64.02
C LEU A 524 27.51 16.08 -63.31
N GLN A 525 28.40 16.99 -62.94
CA GLN A 525 28.06 18.32 -62.42
C GLN A 525 27.40 19.21 -63.49
N GLU A 526 27.85 19.16 -64.75
CA GLU A 526 27.23 19.81 -65.92
C GLU A 526 25.89 19.18 -66.26
N GLN A 527 25.69 17.87 -66.06
CA GLN A 527 24.42 17.16 -66.27
C GLN A 527 23.45 17.39 -65.12
N THR A 528 23.92 17.47 -63.87
CA THR A 528 23.12 17.93 -62.73
C THR A 528 22.77 19.41 -62.90
N GLN A 529 23.65 20.23 -63.45
CA GLN A 529 23.38 21.63 -63.75
C GLN A 529 22.42 21.76 -64.95
N GLN A 530 22.57 20.97 -66.02
CA GLN A 530 21.61 20.86 -67.12
C GLN A 530 20.26 20.34 -66.65
N LEU A 531 20.19 19.40 -65.70
CA LEU A 531 18.91 18.98 -65.09
C LEU A 531 18.26 20.14 -64.32
N ASN A 532 19.02 20.86 -63.49
CA ASN A 532 18.54 22.06 -62.80
C ASN A 532 18.19 23.24 -63.74
N GLU A 533 18.71 23.25 -64.96
CA GLU A 533 18.39 24.21 -66.03
C GLU A 533 17.20 23.72 -66.89
N MET A 534 17.02 22.42 -67.08
CA MET A 534 15.85 21.79 -67.71
C MET A 534 14.59 21.90 -66.83
N ASP A 535 14.73 21.74 -65.51
CA ASP A 535 13.67 22.00 -64.53
C ASP A 535 13.28 23.50 -64.46
N LYS A 536 14.11 24.39 -65.02
CA LYS A 536 13.81 25.82 -65.26
C LYS A 536 13.42 26.07 -66.72
N GLY A 537 12.37 25.37 -67.14
CA GLY A 537 11.94 25.26 -68.54
C GLY A 537 11.81 26.59 -69.31
N ALA A 538 12.73 26.81 -70.26
CA ALA A 538 12.63 27.82 -71.31
C ALA A 538 12.94 27.23 -72.70
N ALA A 539 14.11 26.60 -72.87
CA ALA A 539 14.66 26.18 -74.16
C ALA A 539 13.76 25.23 -74.99
N ILE A 540 13.00 24.34 -74.33
CA ILE A 540 12.13 23.35 -75.00
C ILE A 540 11.03 24.02 -75.86
N LYS A 541 10.65 25.28 -75.57
CA LYS A 541 9.73 26.04 -76.44
C LYS A 541 10.42 26.56 -77.70
N GLU A 542 11.67 26.99 -77.60
CA GLU A 542 12.42 27.55 -78.74
C GLU A 542 12.84 26.46 -79.72
N GLU A 543 13.27 25.28 -79.24
CA GLU A 543 13.54 24.16 -80.15
C GLU A 543 12.28 23.64 -80.85
N LEU A 544 11.11 23.64 -80.18
CA LEU A 544 9.85 23.24 -80.81
C LEU A 544 9.40 24.23 -81.91
N GLU A 545 9.59 25.54 -81.70
CA GLU A 545 9.35 26.56 -82.74
C GLU A 545 10.39 26.45 -83.87
N ALA A 546 11.66 26.24 -83.56
CA ALA A 546 12.72 26.04 -84.57
C ALA A 546 12.47 24.80 -85.44
N ILE A 547 11.99 23.70 -84.87
CA ILE A 547 11.62 22.48 -85.61
C ILE A 547 10.41 22.73 -86.52
N LYS A 548 9.39 23.48 -86.07
CA LYS A 548 8.27 23.91 -86.96
C LYS A 548 8.76 24.78 -88.12
N LEU A 549 9.68 25.71 -87.85
CA LEU A 549 10.19 26.64 -88.85
C LEU A 549 11.08 25.92 -89.88
N ALA A 550 11.91 24.97 -89.43
CA ALA A 550 12.65 24.06 -90.31
C ALA A 550 11.72 23.13 -91.13
N GLN A 551 10.62 22.63 -90.53
CA GLN A 551 9.62 21.83 -91.22
C GLN A 551 8.88 22.65 -92.30
N ALA A 552 8.58 23.92 -92.03
CA ALA A 552 8.01 24.85 -93.01
C ALA A 552 8.98 25.15 -94.17
N GLN A 553 10.26 25.36 -93.88
CA GLN A 553 11.30 25.56 -94.90
C GLN A 553 11.45 24.32 -95.80
N LEU A 554 11.50 23.12 -95.22
CA LEU A 554 11.59 21.86 -95.98
C LEU A 554 10.35 21.64 -96.87
N GLN A 555 9.16 22.03 -96.40
CA GLN A 555 7.92 22.00 -97.17
C GLN A 555 7.96 22.99 -98.36
N GLN A 556 8.60 24.15 -98.20
CA GLN A 556 8.79 25.14 -99.26
C GLN A 556 9.81 24.66 -100.31
N ASP A 557 10.95 24.14 -99.89
CA ASP A 557 12.02 23.66 -100.78
C ASP A 557 11.56 22.43 -101.59
N LEU A 558 10.78 21.54 -100.99
CA LEU A 558 10.20 20.38 -101.68
C LEU A 558 9.16 20.80 -102.74
N ASN A 559 8.46 21.93 -102.53
CA ASN A 559 7.58 22.51 -103.55
C ASN A 559 8.35 23.26 -104.64
N ALA A 560 9.47 23.92 -104.31
CA ALA A 560 10.37 24.51 -105.31
C ALA A 560 11.00 23.42 -106.22
N ALA A 561 11.46 22.31 -105.65
CA ALA A 561 12.00 21.16 -106.38
C ALA A 561 10.93 20.49 -107.28
N ARG A 562 9.65 20.51 -106.89
CA ARG A 562 8.52 20.08 -107.74
C ARG A 562 8.27 21.04 -108.90
N ALA A 563 8.35 22.35 -108.68
CA ALA A 563 8.23 23.35 -109.74
C ALA A 563 9.39 23.26 -110.76
N GLU A 564 10.63 23.05 -110.29
CA GLU A 564 11.80 22.80 -111.15
C GLU A 564 11.63 21.49 -111.96
N ASN A 565 11.14 20.41 -111.34
CA ASN A 565 10.83 19.16 -112.04
C ASN A 565 9.71 19.29 -113.09
N GLN A 566 8.76 20.21 -112.92
CA GLN A 566 7.80 20.56 -113.98
C GLN A 566 8.46 21.41 -115.07
N ARG A 567 9.36 22.33 -114.71
CA ARG A 567 10.11 23.18 -115.65
C ARG A 567 11.10 22.39 -116.53
N LEU A 568 11.60 21.25 -116.06
CA LEU A 568 12.51 20.36 -116.80
C LEU A 568 11.81 19.31 -117.68
N LYS A 569 10.46 19.22 -117.65
CA LYS A 569 9.68 18.30 -118.52
C LYS A 569 9.33 18.86 -119.91
N SER A 570 9.83 20.04 -120.28
CA SER A 570 9.33 20.82 -121.43
C SER A 570 10.39 21.15 -122.49
N LYS A 571 11.53 20.46 -122.53
CA LYS A 571 12.57 20.67 -123.55
C LYS A 571 13.05 19.39 -124.24
N GLU A 572 13.41 19.59 -125.52
CA GLU A 572 14.22 18.73 -126.39
C GLU A 572 13.66 17.33 -126.77
N LYS A 573 12.87 17.34 -127.85
CA LYS A 573 12.89 16.28 -128.89
C LYS A 573 13.01 16.92 -130.26
N THR A 574 13.99 16.53 -131.08
CA THR A 574 13.94 16.46 -132.57
C THR A 574 15.29 16.06 -133.19
N LYS A 575 15.42 14.83 -133.71
CA LYS A 575 15.72 14.52 -135.14
C LYS A 575 16.12 13.05 -135.40
N ASN A 576 15.18 12.35 -136.04
CA ASN A 576 15.39 11.49 -137.22
C ASN A 576 16.27 10.22 -137.11
N THR A 577 15.59 9.11 -136.78
CA THR A 577 15.45 7.88 -137.61
C THR A 577 16.67 7.04 -138.04
N SER A 578 17.91 7.50 -137.95
CA SER A 578 19.07 6.59 -137.78
C SER A 578 19.31 6.28 -136.29
N VAL A 579 18.78 7.14 -135.42
CA VAL A 579 18.92 7.03 -133.96
C VAL A 579 18.10 5.87 -133.40
N LEU A 580 16.96 5.50 -134.00
CA LEU A 580 15.96 4.59 -133.42
C LEU A 580 16.50 3.28 -132.82
N ASN A 581 17.52 2.64 -133.39
CA ASN A 581 18.07 1.42 -132.79
C ASN A 581 18.94 1.71 -131.56
N LEU A 582 19.68 2.83 -131.54
CA LEU A 582 20.41 3.32 -130.37
C LEU A 582 19.49 4.02 -129.37
N GLU A 583 18.35 4.58 -129.81
CA GLU A 583 17.27 5.08 -128.97
C GLU A 583 16.49 3.93 -128.33
N ILE A 584 16.32 2.79 -129.02
CA ILE A 584 15.83 1.55 -128.41
C ILE A 584 16.87 1.01 -127.44
N GLU A 585 18.14 0.84 -127.82
CA GLU A 585 19.17 0.32 -126.90
C GLU A 585 19.40 1.26 -125.69
N ALA A 586 19.29 2.59 -125.87
CA ALA A 586 19.36 3.57 -124.79
C ALA A 586 18.05 3.67 -123.98
N ALA A 587 16.88 3.43 -124.58
CA ALA A 587 15.62 3.32 -123.85
C ALA A 587 15.51 1.98 -123.12
N GLU A 588 16.11 0.90 -123.62
CA GLU A 588 16.24 -0.40 -122.96
C GLU A 588 17.26 -0.32 -121.83
N LYS A 589 18.41 0.34 -122.02
CA LYS A 589 19.35 0.66 -120.93
C LYS A 589 18.74 1.61 -119.90
N SER A 590 17.98 2.62 -120.33
CA SER A 590 17.26 3.54 -119.42
C SER A 590 16.09 2.85 -118.72
N LEU A 591 15.38 1.92 -119.37
CA LEU A 591 14.33 1.10 -118.75
C LEU A 591 14.94 0.04 -117.82
N ALA A 592 16.11 -0.51 -118.13
CA ALA A 592 16.90 -1.37 -117.26
C ALA A 592 17.45 -0.59 -116.06
N GLU A 593 17.90 0.65 -116.25
CA GLU A 593 18.37 1.52 -115.17
C GLU A 593 17.21 2.05 -114.32
N VAL A 594 16.06 2.38 -114.92
CA VAL A 594 14.84 2.77 -114.21
C VAL A 594 14.19 1.58 -113.50
N SER A 595 14.20 0.38 -114.07
CA SER A 595 13.74 -0.83 -113.38
C SER A 595 14.71 -1.31 -112.31
N ALA A 596 16.03 -1.15 -112.50
CA ALA A 596 17.03 -1.35 -111.44
C ALA A 596 16.90 -0.30 -110.32
N LYS A 597 16.64 0.97 -110.65
CA LYS A 597 16.32 2.01 -109.66
C LYS A 597 14.96 1.75 -109.00
N LEU A 598 13.99 1.18 -109.70
CA LEU A 598 12.68 0.81 -109.14
C LEU A 598 12.80 -0.39 -108.21
N THR A 599 13.53 -1.45 -108.58
CA THR A 599 13.77 -2.59 -107.68
C THR A 599 14.65 -2.21 -106.51
N ALA A 600 15.68 -1.38 -106.71
CA ALA A 600 16.45 -0.79 -105.62
C ALA A 600 15.56 0.03 -104.68
N LYS A 601 14.75 0.96 -105.20
CA LYS A 601 13.84 1.78 -104.37
C LYS A 601 12.71 0.96 -103.74
N SER A 602 12.24 -0.12 -104.37
CA SER A 602 11.35 -1.09 -103.73
C SER A 602 12.04 -1.83 -102.59
N SER A 603 13.30 -2.27 -102.77
CA SER A 603 14.06 -2.92 -101.69
C SER A 603 14.38 -1.96 -100.53
N GLU A 604 14.70 -0.70 -100.82
CA GLU A 604 14.82 0.36 -99.80
C GLU A 604 13.47 0.60 -99.09
N LEU A 605 12.35 0.58 -99.82
CA LEU A 605 11.02 0.80 -99.25
C LEU A 605 10.60 -0.38 -98.36
N GLU A 606 10.92 -1.63 -98.73
CA GLU A 606 10.73 -2.78 -97.85
C GLU A 606 11.66 -2.74 -96.63
N THR A 607 12.95 -2.40 -96.75
CA THR A 607 13.81 -2.26 -95.54
C THR A 607 13.36 -1.11 -94.62
N VAL A 608 12.80 -0.03 -95.18
CA VAL A 608 12.16 1.05 -94.40
C VAL A 608 10.86 0.59 -93.75
N LYS A 609 10.05 -0.25 -94.39
CA LYS A 609 8.87 -0.89 -93.76
C LYS A 609 9.26 -1.86 -92.65
N GLU A 610 10.26 -2.71 -92.86
CA GLU A 610 10.79 -3.62 -91.85
C GLU A 610 11.34 -2.86 -90.64
N ALA A 611 12.08 -1.76 -90.89
CA ALA A 611 12.52 -0.85 -89.84
C ALA A 611 11.36 -0.16 -89.13
N LEU A 612 10.31 0.27 -89.85
CA LEU A 612 9.11 0.88 -89.28
C LEU A 612 8.34 -0.12 -88.41
N GLN A 613 8.08 -1.33 -88.90
CA GLN A 613 7.43 -2.41 -88.17
C GLN A 613 8.24 -2.82 -86.93
N GLY A 614 9.58 -2.83 -87.04
CA GLY A 614 10.50 -2.95 -85.92
C GLY A 614 10.26 -1.85 -84.88
N LYS A 615 10.23 -0.57 -85.28
CA LYS A 615 9.91 0.54 -84.37
C LYS A 615 8.51 0.44 -83.77
N GLU A 616 7.49 0.09 -84.53
CA GLU A 616 6.13 -0.14 -84.03
C GLU A 616 6.10 -1.25 -82.96
N SER A 617 6.81 -2.37 -83.18
CA SER A 617 6.93 -3.44 -82.17
C SER A 617 7.59 -2.94 -80.87
N THR A 618 8.64 -2.12 -80.97
CA THR A 618 9.30 -1.54 -79.78
C THR A 618 8.41 -0.51 -79.08
N ILE A 619 7.59 0.25 -79.81
CA ILE A 619 6.60 1.18 -79.25
C ILE A 619 5.49 0.39 -78.51
N VAL A 620 5.06 -0.75 -79.05
CA VAL A 620 4.10 -1.64 -78.37
C VAL A 620 4.70 -2.30 -77.13
N GLN A 621 5.98 -2.66 -77.14
CA GLN A 621 6.70 -3.16 -75.95
C GLN A 621 6.81 -2.08 -74.87
N LEU A 622 7.31 -0.89 -75.21
CA LEU A 622 7.44 0.24 -74.27
C LEU A 622 6.09 0.67 -73.70
N ARG A 623 5.00 0.63 -74.48
CA ARG A 623 3.64 0.90 -73.96
C ARG A 623 3.15 -0.15 -72.95
N LYS A 624 3.52 -1.43 -73.13
CA LYS A 624 3.22 -2.47 -72.13
C LYS A 624 4.05 -2.29 -70.86
N GLU A 625 5.32 -1.93 -71.01
CA GLU A 625 6.23 -1.67 -69.90
C GLU A 625 5.77 -0.46 -69.07
N ILE A 626 5.39 0.64 -69.72
CA ILE A 626 4.76 1.81 -69.06
C ILE A 626 3.49 1.39 -68.31
N ALA A 627 2.59 0.61 -68.93
CA ALA A 627 1.36 0.16 -68.27
C ALA A 627 1.63 -0.73 -67.03
N ILE A 628 2.67 -1.57 -67.07
CA ILE A 628 3.10 -2.38 -65.92
C ILE A 628 3.67 -1.49 -64.81
N LEU A 629 4.48 -0.48 -65.16
CA LEU A 629 5.03 0.49 -64.21
C LEU A 629 3.95 1.38 -63.59
N GLU A 630 2.94 1.80 -64.36
CA GLU A 630 1.76 2.51 -63.84
C GLU A 630 0.94 1.63 -62.90
N GLN A 631 0.73 0.36 -63.24
CA GLN A 631 0.06 -0.59 -62.35
C GLN A 631 0.85 -0.82 -61.05
N ALA A 632 2.17 -0.98 -61.12
CA ALA A 632 3.04 -1.14 -59.96
C ALA A 632 2.99 0.11 -59.05
N LYS A 633 3.16 1.30 -59.63
CA LYS A 633 3.06 2.59 -58.93
C LYS A 633 1.71 2.77 -58.24
N ASN A 634 0.61 2.40 -58.89
CA ASN A 634 -0.73 2.52 -58.31
C ASN A 634 -0.95 1.51 -57.17
N GLY A 635 -0.35 0.31 -57.27
CA GLY A 635 -0.32 -0.66 -56.18
C GLY A 635 0.48 -0.18 -54.97
N GLU A 636 1.68 0.37 -55.21
CA GLU A 636 2.52 0.96 -54.16
C GLU A 636 1.83 2.15 -53.48
N ALA A 637 1.20 3.06 -54.25
CA ALA A 637 0.43 4.17 -53.70
C ALA A 637 -0.75 3.71 -52.83
N SER A 638 -1.46 2.64 -53.25
CA SER A 638 -2.54 2.05 -52.46
C SER A 638 -2.03 1.41 -51.16
N HIS A 639 -0.89 0.70 -51.23
CA HIS A 639 -0.22 0.15 -50.05
C HIS A 639 0.28 1.25 -49.09
N SER A 640 0.84 2.34 -49.62
CA SER A 640 1.23 3.51 -48.82
C SER A 640 0.02 4.18 -48.14
N GLN A 641 -1.13 4.24 -48.81
CA GLN A 641 -2.37 4.73 -48.20
C GLN A 641 -2.84 3.79 -47.08
N GLN A 642 -2.84 2.47 -47.29
CA GLN A 642 -3.23 1.49 -46.26
C GLN A 642 -2.31 1.55 -45.03
N LEU A 643 -1.00 1.67 -45.24
CA LEU A 643 -0.03 1.89 -44.16
C LEU A 643 -0.31 3.19 -43.41
N LYS A 644 -0.63 4.28 -44.12
CA LYS A 644 -1.01 5.54 -43.47
C LYS A 644 -2.29 5.40 -42.65
N GLU A 645 -3.34 4.78 -43.19
CA GLU A 645 -4.58 4.53 -42.47
C GLU A 645 -4.38 3.60 -41.26
N GLN A 646 -3.39 2.71 -41.29
CA GLN A 646 -3.00 1.89 -40.14
C GLN A 646 -2.24 2.70 -39.08
N ILE A 647 -1.30 3.57 -39.50
CA ILE A 647 -0.58 4.50 -38.62
C ILE A 647 -1.55 5.47 -37.94
N ASP A 648 -2.48 6.07 -38.69
CA ASP A 648 -3.50 6.98 -38.18
C ASP A 648 -4.39 6.29 -37.12
N ARG A 649 -4.82 5.04 -37.38
CA ARG A 649 -5.55 4.21 -36.41
C ARG A 649 -4.72 3.89 -35.16
N MET A 650 -3.46 3.49 -35.31
CA MET A 650 -2.56 3.26 -34.18
C MET A 650 -2.32 4.55 -33.37
N GLN A 651 -2.23 5.71 -34.02
CA GLN A 651 -2.04 6.99 -33.36
C GLN A 651 -3.29 7.43 -32.56
N VAL A 652 -4.50 7.07 -33.02
CA VAL A 652 -5.73 7.22 -32.22
C VAL A 652 -5.70 6.27 -31.00
N HIS A 653 -5.45 4.98 -31.20
CA HIS A 653 -5.36 4.03 -30.08
C HIS A 653 -4.30 4.40 -29.02
N VAL A 654 -3.16 4.97 -29.44
CA VAL A 654 -2.15 5.50 -28.51
C VAL A 654 -2.67 6.73 -27.74
N LYS A 655 -3.41 7.64 -28.37
CA LYS A 655 -4.05 8.78 -27.68
C LYS A 655 -5.10 8.30 -26.66
N ASP A 656 -5.94 7.34 -27.04
CA ASP A 656 -6.95 6.76 -26.16
C ASP A 656 -6.32 6.05 -24.96
N ALA A 657 -5.25 5.28 -25.19
CA ALA A 657 -4.49 4.62 -24.13
C ALA A 657 -3.76 5.61 -23.19
N VAL A 658 -3.23 6.71 -23.73
CA VAL A 658 -2.64 7.79 -22.92
C VAL A 658 -3.71 8.52 -22.11
N HIS A 659 -4.90 8.77 -22.68
CA HIS A 659 -6.02 9.37 -21.95
C HIS A 659 -6.54 8.46 -20.83
N GLY A 660 -6.74 7.16 -21.10
CA GLY A 660 -7.10 6.17 -20.09
C GLY A 660 -6.05 6.04 -18.99
N LYS A 661 -4.76 6.06 -19.34
CA LYS A 661 -3.66 6.09 -18.35
C LYS A 661 -3.69 7.36 -17.49
N GLN A 662 -4.01 8.52 -18.09
CA GLN A 662 -4.12 9.78 -17.35
C GLN A 662 -5.33 9.77 -16.39
N GLN A 663 -6.46 9.20 -16.80
CA GLN A 663 -7.66 9.06 -15.96
C GLN A 663 -7.44 8.07 -14.80
N ALA A 664 -6.76 6.95 -15.06
CA ALA A 664 -6.34 6.03 -14.00
C ALA A 664 -5.35 6.68 -13.02
N LEU A 665 -4.47 7.57 -13.51
CA LEU A 665 -3.52 8.32 -12.67
C LEU A 665 -4.20 9.39 -11.80
N THR A 666 -5.29 10.03 -12.26
CA THR A 666 -6.08 10.92 -11.39
C THR A 666 -6.87 10.12 -10.35
N GLN A 667 -7.47 8.98 -10.74
CA GLN A 667 -8.17 8.09 -9.81
C GLN A 667 -7.23 7.51 -8.73
N ASN A 668 -6.00 7.13 -9.08
CA ASN A 668 -5.01 6.72 -8.08
C ASN A 668 -4.71 7.84 -7.09
N LYS A 669 -4.59 9.10 -7.53
CA LYS A 669 -4.36 10.24 -6.62
C LYS A 669 -5.54 10.53 -5.69
N GLU A 670 -6.76 10.38 -6.20
CA GLU A 670 -7.99 10.49 -5.41
C GLU A 670 -8.05 9.39 -4.33
N LEU A 671 -7.64 8.16 -4.67
CA LEU A 671 -7.52 7.04 -3.73
C LEU A 671 -6.37 7.20 -2.74
N GLU A 672 -5.20 7.66 -3.19
CA GLU A 672 -4.04 7.98 -2.34
C GLU A 672 -4.42 9.01 -1.27
N HIS A 673 -5.09 10.10 -1.66
CA HIS A 673 -5.57 11.13 -0.73
C HIS A 673 -6.65 10.60 0.23
N SER A 674 -7.60 9.79 -0.25
CA SER A 674 -8.61 9.14 0.61
C SER A 674 -7.97 8.20 1.64
N VAL A 675 -6.94 7.45 1.26
CA VAL A 675 -6.16 6.59 2.16
C VAL A 675 -5.35 7.42 3.16
N GLU A 676 -4.77 8.54 2.74
CA GLU A 676 -4.07 9.48 3.64
C GLU A 676 -5.01 10.07 4.70
N GLN A 677 -6.21 10.52 4.30
CA GLN A 677 -7.24 10.98 5.22
C GLN A 677 -7.65 9.88 6.21
N SER A 678 -7.88 8.65 5.72
CA SER A 678 -8.20 7.50 6.58
C SER A 678 -7.10 7.16 7.59
N LYS A 679 -5.82 7.35 7.25
CA LYS A 679 -4.72 7.22 8.23
C LYS A 679 -4.79 8.30 9.30
N LEU A 680 -4.98 9.57 8.92
CA LEU A 680 -5.07 10.69 9.85
C LEU A 680 -6.24 10.51 10.84
N GLU A 681 -7.40 10.06 10.36
CA GLU A 681 -8.55 9.70 11.22
C GLU A 681 -8.21 8.53 12.17
N ALA A 682 -7.52 7.49 11.69
CA ALA A 682 -7.07 6.38 12.53
C ALA A 682 -6.00 6.77 13.58
N GLU A 683 -5.12 7.73 13.26
CA GLU A 683 -4.13 8.28 14.19
C GLU A 683 -4.77 9.17 15.25
N GLN A 684 -5.77 9.99 14.89
CA GLN A 684 -6.58 10.75 15.85
C GLN A 684 -7.32 9.81 16.82
N LEU A 685 -7.93 8.73 16.31
CA LEU A 685 -8.59 7.72 17.15
C LEU A 685 -7.59 6.99 18.08
N ARG A 686 -6.39 6.68 17.60
CA ARG A 686 -5.31 6.15 18.45
C ARG A 686 -4.92 7.11 19.57
N LEU A 687 -4.84 8.41 19.28
CA LEU A 687 -4.45 9.42 20.26
C LEU A 687 -5.54 9.60 21.33
N GLN A 688 -6.83 9.61 20.95
CA GLN A 688 -7.96 9.58 21.89
C GLN A 688 -8.00 8.31 22.76
N LEU A 689 -7.65 7.15 22.19
CA LEU A 689 -7.51 5.90 22.94
C LEU A 689 -6.33 5.96 23.93
N ALA A 690 -5.21 6.58 23.57
CA ALA A 690 -4.08 6.78 24.48
C ALA A 690 -4.43 7.75 25.64
N ASP A 691 -5.05 8.89 25.34
CA ASP A 691 -5.49 9.87 26.35
C ASP A 691 -6.50 9.26 27.33
N SER A 692 -7.48 8.50 26.84
CA SER A 692 -8.46 7.84 27.69
C SER A 692 -7.82 6.72 28.53
N ALA A 693 -6.92 5.91 27.97
CA ALA A 693 -6.15 4.92 28.72
C ALA A 693 -5.32 5.57 29.85
N GLN A 694 -4.60 6.66 29.57
CA GLN A 694 -3.82 7.41 30.56
C GLN A 694 -4.74 7.99 31.67
N GLN A 695 -5.94 8.45 31.33
CA GLN A 695 -6.92 8.89 32.33
C GLN A 695 -7.42 7.73 33.21
N TYR A 696 -7.61 6.53 32.67
CA TYR A 696 -7.98 5.35 33.46
C TYR A 696 -6.81 4.90 34.35
N GLU A 697 -5.58 4.89 33.86
CA GLU A 697 -4.38 4.57 34.65
C GLU A 697 -4.17 5.58 35.79
N SER A 698 -4.36 6.89 35.52
CA SER A 698 -4.28 7.92 36.56
C SER A 698 -5.39 7.79 37.63
N LYS A 699 -6.59 7.33 37.25
CA LYS A 699 -7.67 7.00 38.19
C LYS A 699 -7.33 5.75 39.00
N LEU A 700 -6.74 4.73 38.38
CA LEU A 700 -6.31 3.49 39.02
C LEU A 700 -5.19 3.73 40.04
N SER A 701 -4.17 4.53 39.70
CA SER A 701 -3.09 4.92 40.63
C SER A 701 -3.67 5.56 41.88
N LYS A 702 -4.55 6.56 41.73
CA LYS A 702 -5.20 7.25 42.86
C LYS A 702 -6.09 6.32 43.69
N ALA A 703 -6.76 5.35 43.06
CA ALA A 703 -7.54 4.34 43.77
C ALA A 703 -6.64 3.38 44.58
N ASN A 704 -5.50 2.98 44.02
CA ASN A 704 -4.50 2.15 44.71
C ASN A 704 -3.82 2.92 45.86
N GLU A 705 -3.41 4.16 45.65
CA GLU A 705 -2.86 5.06 46.69
C GLU A 705 -3.85 5.23 47.86
N LEU A 706 -5.15 5.40 47.56
CA LEU A 706 -6.21 5.44 48.57
C LEU A 706 -6.36 4.09 49.29
N LEU A 707 -6.35 2.97 48.57
CA LEU A 707 -6.45 1.63 49.14
C LEU A 707 -5.25 1.28 50.05
N ASP A 708 -4.03 1.62 49.64
CA ASP A 708 -2.81 1.45 50.42
C ASP A 708 -2.86 2.31 51.68
N SER A 709 -3.23 3.59 51.56
CA SER A 709 -3.39 4.48 52.72
C SER A 709 -4.43 3.96 53.72
N ARG A 710 -5.50 3.33 53.21
CA ARG A 710 -6.56 2.75 54.05
C ARG A 710 -6.13 1.42 54.68
N THR A 711 -5.32 0.63 53.98
CA THR A 711 -4.74 -0.61 54.49
C THR A 711 -3.75 -0.30 55.62
N GLN A 712 -2.85 0.67 55.43
CA GLN A 712 -1.93 1.15 56.48
C GLN A 712 -2.66 1.70 57.71
N GLN A 713 -3.79 2.42 57.52
CA GLN A 713 -4.66 2.84 58.63
C GLN A 713 -5.25 1.63 59.37
N LEU A 714 -5.76 0.63 58.66
CA LEU A 714 -6.33 -0.58 59.26
C LEU A 714 -5.28 -1.39 60.03
N GLU A 715 -4.06 -1.54 59.49
CA GLU A 715 -2.94 -2.17 60.18
C GLU A 715 -2.56 -1.40 61.47
N ALA A 716 -2.48 -0.07 61.40
CA ALA A 716 -2.21 0.77 62.57
C ALA A 716 -3.31 0.68 63.63
N HIS A 717 -4.59 0.55 63.23
CA HIS A 717 -5.70 0.29 64.15
C HIS A 717 -5.63 -1.11 64.77
N LEU A 718 -5.28 -2.13 63.99
CA LEU A 718 -5.18 -3.53 64.42
C LEU A 718 -4.00 -3.71 65.41
N GLU A 719 -2.85 -3.08 65.14
CA GLU A 719 -1.72 -3.07 66.07
C GLU A 719 -2.05 -2.32 67.38
N ARG A 720 -2.79 -1.20 67.28
CA ARG A 720 -3.32 -0.49 68.46
C ARG A 720 -4.31 -1.34 69.25
N HIS A 721 -5.11 -2.19 68.59
CA HIS A 721 -6.00 -3.15 69.25
C HIS A 721 -5.20 -4.20 70.02
N LYS A 722 -4.18 -4.83 69.41
CA LYS A 722 -3.28 -5.78 70.11
C LYS A 722 -2.63 -5.13 71.34
N GLN A 723 -2.18 -3.88 71.23
CA GLN A 723 -1.61 -3.14 72.37
C GLN A 723 -2.63 -2.93 73.50
N LEU A 724 -3.90 -2.63 73.17
CA LEU A 724 -4.97 -2.53 74.16
C LEU A 724 -5.30 -3.89 74.79
N GLU A 725 -5.32 -4.99 74.02
CA GLU A 725 -5.51 -6.34 74.56
C GLU A 725 -4.37 -6.79 75.49
N THR A 726 -3.11 -6.47 75.18
CA THR A 726 -1.98 -6.81 76.08
C THR A 726 -2.03 -5.98 77.36
N ASN A 727 -2.39 -4.70 77.26
CA ASN A 727 -2.61 -3.84 78.42
C ASN A 727 -3.80 -4.33 79.28
N LEU A 728 -4.90 -4.78 78.66
CA LEU A 728 -6.03 -5.39 79.36
C LEU A 728 -5.59 -6.66 80.11
N LYS A 729 -4.94 -7.60 79.42
CA LYS A 729 -4.43 -8.85 80.03
C LYS A 729 -3.43 -8.61 81.16
N ASN A 730 -2.65 -7.53 81.09
CA ASN A 730 -1.75 -7.13 82.18
C ASN A 730 -2.50 -6.50 83.36
N ALA A 731 -3.56 -5.72 83.11
CA ALA A 731 -4.43 -5.18 84.17
C ALA A 731 -5.29 -6.28 84.84
N GLU A 732 -5.79 -7.25 84.07
CA GLU A 732 -6.50 -8.44 84.57
C GLU A 732 -5.60 -9.28 85.49
N ARG A 733 -4.35 -9.53 85.09
CA ARG A 733 -3.34 -10.17 85.95
C ARG A 733 -3.12 -9.40 87.24
N ALA A 734 -2.80 -8.10 87.13
CA ALA A 734 -2.58 -7.26 88.30
C ALA A 734 -3.82 -7.17 89.24
N GLN A 735 -5.04 -7.25 88.70
CA GLN A 735 -6.26 -7.31 89.49
C GLN A 735 -6.40 -8.66 90.22
N GLU A 736 -6.04 -9.78 89.60
CA GLU A 736 -6.10 -11.10 90.23
C GLU A 736 -4.95 -11.29 91.24
N ASP A 737 -3.75 -10.77 90.96
CA ASP A 737 -2.64 -10.67 91.92
C ASP A 737 -3.09 -9.86 93.16
N LEU A 738 -3.68 -8.68 92.96
CA LEU A 738 -4.21 -7.84 94.05
C LEU A 738 -5.40 -8.50 94.78
N ARG A 739 -6.17 -9.37 94.12
CA ARG A 739 -7.19 -10.22 94.78
C ARG A 739 -6.56 -11.29 95.64
N VAL A 740 -5.51 -11.98 95.16
CA VAL A 740 -4.75 -12.94 95.97
C VAL A 740 -4.17 -12.24 97.19
N GLU A 741 -3.48 -11.11 97.01
CA GLU A 741 -2.99 -10.26 98.10
C GLU A 741 -4.10 -9.83 99.06
N TYR A 742 -5.27 -9.43 98.56
CA TYR A 742 -6.42 -9.08 99.42
C TYR A 742 -6.98 -10.29 100.18
N THR A 743 -7.04 -11.48 99.58
CA THR A 743 -7.46 -12.70 100.31
C THR A 743 -6.43 -13.11 101.36
N GLU A 744 -5.13 -12.98 101.07
CA GLU A 744 -4.07 -13.15 102.06
C GLU A 744 -4.16 -12.11 103.18
N TYR A 745 -4.35 -10.83 102.85
CA TYR A 745 -4.52 -9.75 103.82
C TYR A 745 -5.74 -10.00 104.69
N LYS A 746 -6.86 -10.42 104.10
CA LYS A 746 -8.08 -10.81 104.83
C LYS A 746 -7.82 -12.00 105.77
N LEU A 747 -7.05 -13.01 105.37
CA LEU A 747 -6.66 -14.12 106.24
C LEU A 747 -5.72 -13.67 107.37
N LYS A 748 -4.71 -12.85 107.06
CA LYS A 748 -3.78 -12.23 108.03
C LYS A 748 -4.55 -11.35 109.03
N ALA A 749 -5.45 -10.50 108.55
CA ALA A 749 -6.32 -9.63 109.36
C ALA A 749 -7.35 -10.42 110.19
N GLN A 750 -7.89 -11.53 109.68
CA GLN A 750 -8.75 -12.43 110.47
C GLN A 750 -7.96 -13.18 111.56
N ALA A 751 -6.71 -13.58 111.29
CA ALA A 751 -5.82 -14.13 112.30
C ALA A 751 -5.44 -13.08 113.36
N VAL A 752 -5.18 -11.83 112.96
CA VAL A 752 -4.96 -10.69 113.87
C VAL A 752 -6.22 -10.36 114.66
N LEU A 753 -7.41 -10.37 114.07
CA LEU A 753 -8.68 -10.16 114.78
C LEU A 753 -8.96 -11.25 115.83
N ARG A 754 -8.65 -12.53 115.52
CA ARG A 754 -8.68 -13.62 116.50
C ARG A 754 -7.64 -13.46 117.62
N LYS A 755 -6.54 -12.77 117.36
CA LYS A 755 -5.47 -12.47 118.33
C LYS A 755 -5.74 -11.20 119.17
N ASN A 756 -6.47 -10.23 118.61
CA ASN A 756 -6.77 -8.92 119.19
C ASN A 756 -8.15 -8.86 119.88
N GLN A 757 -8.62 -9.95 120.49
CA GLN A 757 -9.74 -9.90 121.44
C GLN A 757 -9.41 -9.09 122.72
N ASN A 758 -8.15 -8.72 122.92
CA ASN A 758 -7.70 -7.77 123.94
C ASN A 758 -7.01 -6.55 123.30
N LYS A 759 -7.30 -5.37 123.84
CA LYS A 759 -6.77 -4.03 123.49
C LYS A 759 -7.22 -3.45 122.14
N GLY A 760 -8.35 -2.73 122.17
CA GLY A 760 -8.59 -1.64 121.22
C GLY A 760 -7.80 -0.39 121.65
N SER A 761 -6.95 0.13 120.75
CA SER A 761 -6.39 1.50 120.80
C SER A 761 -5.74 1.89 119.48
N ASN A 762 -5.04 0.97 118.81
CA ASN A 762 -4.38 1.25 117.51
C ASN A 762 -5.36 1.37 116.34
N LYS A 763 -6.53 0.72 116.45
CA LYS A 763 -7.45 0.53 115.31
C LYS A 763 -8.13 1.80 114.83
N GLU A 764 -8.23 2.82 115.69
CA GLU A 764 -8.77 4.13 115.32
C GLU A 764 -7.77 4.87 114.43
N GLN A 765 -6.47 4.79 114.77
CA GLN A 765 -5.37 5.38 114.01
C GLN A 765 -5.11 4.65 112.68
N GLU A 766 -5.18 3.32 112.67
CA GLU A 766 -5.14 2.50 111.44
C GLU A 766 -6.28 2.89 110.47
N LEU A 767 -7.48 3.22 110.98
CA LEU A 767 -8.61 3.68 110.17
C LEU A 767 -8.47 5.14 109.71
N GLU A 768 -7.78 6.00 110.47
CA GLU A 768 -7.43 7.36 110.01
C GLU A 768 -6.42 7.31 108.85
N ASP A 769 -5.38 6.48 108.95
CA ASP A 769 -4.40 6.27 107.87
C ASP A 769 -5.04 5.62 106.63
N GLU A 770 -5.91 4.60 106.80
CA GLU A 770 -6.69 4.05 105.68
C GLU A 770 -7.62 5.11 105.05
N LEU A 771 -8.25 5.99 105.84
CA LEU A 771 -9.06 7.11 105.32
C LEU A 771 -8.24 8.15 104.56
N ILE A 772 -6.99 8.40 104.96
CA ILE A 772 -6.07 9.29 104.24
C ILE A 772 -5.66 8.64 102.91
N ALA A 773 -5.24 7.38 102.90
CA ALA A 773 -4.91 6.65 101.67
C ALA A 773 -6.10 6.51 100.71
N LEU A 774 -7.31 6.32 101.22
CA LEU A 774 -8.54 6.33 100.42
C LEU A 774 -8.84 7.72 99.83
N ARG A 775 -8.59 8.82 100.55
CA ARG A 775 -8.72 10.19 100.01
C ARG A 775 -7.64 10.52 98.97
N GLU A 776 -6.42 10.04 99.14
CA GLU A 776 -5.35 10.25 98.15
C GLU A 776 -5.60 9.44 96.86
N SER A 777 -6.07 8.20 96.98
CA SER A 777 -6.48 7.40 95.81
C SER A 777 -7.75 7.95 95.16
N GLU A 778 -8.75 8.43 95.92
CA GLU A 778 -9.90 9.15 95.37
C GLU A 778 -9.47 10.42 94.61
N LYS A 779 -8.53 11.20 95.14
CA LYS A 779 -7.96 12.39 94.49
C LYS A 779 -7.19 12.04 93.21
N SER A 780 -6.42 10.96 93.23
CA SER A 780 -5.69 10.45 92.05
C SER A 780 -6.66 9.94 90.97
N LEU A 781 -7.73 9.24 91.37
CA LEU A 781 -8.79 8.79 90.46
C LEU A 781 -9.58 9.97 89.87
N ARG A 782 -9.91 11.00 90.66
CA ARG A 782 -10.49 12.26 90.14
C ARG A 782 -9.58 12.90 89.10
N ALA A 783 -8.31 13.17 89.43
CA ALA A 783 -7.36 13.75 88.48
C ALA A 783 -7.17 12.90 87.21
N SER A 784 -7.22 11.56 87.33
CA SER A 784 -7.20 10.64 86.20
C SER A 784 -8.48 10.70 85.36
N ASN A 785 -9.64 10.96 85.97
CA ASN A 785 -10.90 11.15 85.28
C ASN A 785 -10.98 12.53 84.60
N ASP A 786 -10.53 13.59 85.27
CA ASP A 786 -10.43 14.95 84.72
C ASP A 786 -9.50 14.96 83.50
N ALA A 787 -8.38 14.25 83.55
CA ALA A 787 -7.47 14.07 82.41
C ALA A 787 -8.10 13.25 81.26
N ARG A 788 -8.97 12.27 81.57
CA ARG A 788 -9.75 11.56 80.53
C ARG A 788 -10.83 12.46 79.93
N ALA A 789 -11.54 13.24 80.74
CA ALA A 789 -12.56 14.18 80.30
C ALA A 789 -11.97 15.29 79.41
N ALA A 790 -10.83 15.87 79.79
CA ALA A 790 -10.09 16.82 78.95
C ALA A 790 -9.65 16.21 77.61
N ARG A 791 -9.27 14.92 77.60
CA ARG A 791 -8.91 14.19 76.38
C ARG A 791 -10.12 13.83 75.51
N LEU A 792 -11.28 13.57 76.11
CA LEU A 792 -12.55 13.40 75.39
C LEU A 792 -12.96 14.72 74.74
N ALA A 793 -12.99 15.83 75.48
CA ALA A 793 -13.27 17.17 74.96
C ALA A 793 -12.29 17.58 73.83
N GLN A 794 -11.01 17.18 73.92
CA GLN A 794 -10.05 17.38 72.84
C GLN A 794 -10.38 16.56 71.57
N LEU A 795 -10.83 15.31 71.73
CA LEU A 795 -11.23 14.45 70.61
C LEU A 795 -12.58 14.89 70.01
N GLU A 796 -13.51 15.35 70.84
CA GLU A 796 -14.79 15.94 70.43
C GLU A 796 -14.55 17.21 69.59
N SER A 797 -13.69 18.12 70.06
CA SER A 797 -13.27 19.30 69.30
C SER A 797 -12.55 18.96 67.98
N GLN A 798 -11.76 17.88 67.95
CA GLN A 798 -11.14 17.39 66.71
C GLN A 798 -12.14 16.77 65.73
N LEU A 799 -13.15 16.06 66.24
CA LEU A 799 -14.24 15.52 65.41
C LEU A 799 -15.13 16.65 64.86
N GLU A 800 -15.43 17.67 65.66
CA GLU A 800 -16.21 18.84 65.26
C GLU A 800 -15.47 19.67 64.19
N ALA A 801 -14.16 19.86 64.34
CA ALA A 801 -13.31 20.48 63.31
C ALA A 801 -13.30 19.67 62.00
N LEU A 802 -13.12 18.34 62.07
CA LEU A 802 -13.15 17.48 60.88
C LEU A 802 -14.54 17.38 60.24
N GLN A 803 -15.62 17.54 61.00
CA GLN A 803 -16.98 17.66 60.48
C GLN A 803 -17.18 18.99 59.75
N GLN A 804 -16.64 20.10 60.28
CA GLN A 804 -16.66 21.40 59.61
C GLN A 804 -15.84 21.37 58.30
N ASP A 805 -14.60 20.86 58.32
CA ASP A 805 -13.77 20.71 57.12
C ASP A 805 -14.48 19.85 56.04
N ASN A 806 -15.14 18.76 56.44
CA ASN A 806 -15.91 17.91 55.53
C ASN A 806 -17.15 18.65 54.98
N ALA A 807 -17.85 19.44 55.80
CA ALA A 807 -18.98 20.26 55.35
C ALA A 807 -18.55 21.32 54.34
N ASP A 808 -17.41 21.98 54.55
CA ASP A 808 -16.85 22.99 53.64
C ASP A 808 -16.28 22.36 52.36
N LEU A 809 -15.68 21.16 52.43
CA LEU A 809 -15.29 20.38 51.25
C LEU A 809 -16.51 19.94 50.43
N GLN A 810 -17.58 19.47 51.08
CA GLN A 810 -18.83 19.15 50.38
C GLN A 810 -19.48 20.39 49.75
N LYS A 811 -19.47 21.54 50.45
CA LYS A 811 -19.95 22.81 49.91
C LYS A 811 -19.16 23.19 48.65
N ARG A 812 -17.83 23.13 48.70
CA ARG A 812 -16.95 23.40 47.55
C ARG A 812 -17.15 22.41 46.40
N SER A 813 -17.45 21.15 46.71
CA SER A 813 -17.79 20.13 45.69
C SER A 813 -19.11 20.46 44.98
N ARG A 814 -20.13 20.91 45.72
CA ARG A 814 -21.40 21.40 45.14
C ARG A 814 -21.20 22.67 44.30
N GLU A 815 -20.38 23.61 44.77
CA GLU A 815 -20.03 24.84 44.03
C GLU A 815 -19.30 24.53 42.71
N LEU A 816 -18.43 23.52 42.69
CA LEU A 816 -17.77 23.04 41.46
C LEU A 816 -18.74 22.30 40.53
N LEU A 817 -19.67 21.50 41.05
CA LEU A 817 -20.72 20.87 40.25
C LEU A 817 -21.62 21.91 39.57
N THR A 818 -22.10 22.91 40.30
CA THR A 818 -22.89 24.00 39.71
C THR A 818 -22.11 24.77 38.65
N LEU A 819 -20.81 25.01 38.84
CA LEU A 819 -19.99 25.67 37.83
C LEU A 819 -19.80 24.80 36.57
N VAL A 820 -19.71 23.48 36.69
CA VAL A 820 -19.65 22.56 35.54
C VAL A 820 -20.97 22.55 34.77
N ASP A 821 -22.11 22.57 35.46
CA ASP A 821 -23.42 22.61 34.80
C ASP A 821 -23.75 23.99 34.21
N ASP A 822 -23.29 25.08 34.81
CA ASP A 822 -23.32 26.44 34.22
C ASP A 822 -22.48 26.49 32.92
N LEU A 823 -21.27 25.92 32.93
CA LEU A 823 -20.40 25.85 31.76
C LEU A 823 -20.96 24.93 30.65
N ARG A 824 -21.71 23.89 31.02
CA ARG A 824 -22.48 23.06 30.06
C ARG A 824 -23.59 23.87 29.40
N GLN A 825 -24.43 24.54 30.19
CA GLN A 825 -25.50 25.42 29.68
C GLN A 825 -24.95 26.55 28.80
N GLN A 826 -23.77 27.08 29.10
CA GLN A 826 -23.09 28.04 28.22
C GLN A 826 -22.66 27.41 26.90
N ASN A 827 -22.06 26.21 26.90
CA ASN A 827 -21.72 25.51 25.65
C ASN A 827 -22.97 25.13 24.84
N ASP A 828 -24.05 24.67 25.48
CA ASP A 828 -25.32 24.36 24.81
C ASP A 828 -25.95 25.61 24.18
N SER A 829 -25.91 26.75 24.87
CA SER A 829 -26.45 28.00 24.34
C SER A 829 -25.59 28.59 23.20
N LEU A 830 -24.26 28.52 23.29
CA LEU A 830 -23.35 28.86 22.19
C LEU A 830 -23.53 27.93 20.98
N THR A 831 -23.75 26.63 21.21
CA THR A 831 -24.01 25.64 20.16
C THR A 831 -25.34 25.94 19.45
N GLN A 832 -26.40 26.26 20.20
CA GLN A 832 -27.68 26.69 19.63
C GLN A 832 -27.59 28.02 18.87
N GLU A 833 -26.79 28.98 19.36
CA GLU A 833 -26.56 30.24 18.64
C GLU A 833 -25.79 30.02 17.34
N ASN A 834 -24.73 29.20 17.36
CA ASN A 834 -23.96 28.84 16.17
C ASN A 834 -24.84 28.08 15.15
N GLN A 835 -25.69 27.15 15.59
CA GLN A 835 -26.69 26.50 14.74
C GLN A 835 -27.68 27.51 14.11
N ARG A 836 -28.13 28.54 14.85
CA ARG A 836 -28.99 29.61 14.30
C ARG A 836 -28.24 30.48 13.29
N GLN A 837 -26.96 30.78 13.52
CA GLN A 837 -26.14 31.52 12.57
C GLN A 837 -25.91 30.73 11.27
N LEU A 838 -25.67 29.42 11.36
CA LEU A 838 -25.60 28.52 10.21
C LEU A 838 -26.92 28.43 9.44
N GLN A 839 -28.06 28.33 10.14
CA GLN A 839 -29.40 28.38 9.52
C GLN A 839 -29.62 29.71 8.77
N TYR A 840 -29.29 30.84 9.40
CA TYR A 840 -29.40 32.16 8.77
C TYR A 840 -28.51 32.30 7.52
N GLN A 841 -27.28 31.78 7.56
CA GLN A 841 -26.40 31.75 6.38
C GLN A 841 -26.95 30.83 5.27
N HIS A 842 -27.55 29.68 5.62
CA HIS A 842 -28.18 28.79 4.66
C HIS A 842 -29.38 29.43 3.96
N ASP A 843 -30.27 30.09 4.73
CA ASP A 843 -31.42 30.84 4.20
C ASP A 843 -30.97 32.00 3.29
N LEU A 844 -29.92 32.73 3.67
CA LEU A 844 -29.35 33.80 2.85
C LEU A 844 -28.73 33.26 1.54
N MET A 845 -28.01 32.14 1.60
CA MET A 845 -27.49 31.45 0.41
C MET A 845 -28.62 30.95 -0.49
N GLN A 846 -29.72 30.45 0.10
CA GLN A 846 -30.91 30.05 -0.65
C GLN A 846 -31.58 31.25 -1.34
N GLN A 847 -31.67 32.41 -0.69
CA GLN A 847 -32.16 33.65 -1.31
C GLN A 847 -31.28 34.12 -2.47
N HIS A 848 -29.95 34.11 -2.31
CA HIS A 848 -29.03 34.45 -3.41
C HIS A 848 -29.13 33.47 -4.58
N ARG A 849 -29.29 32.17 -4.31
CA ARG A 849 -29.54 31.18 -5.36
C ARG A 849 -30.87 31.43 -6.08
N GLN A 850 -31.94 31.74 -5.35
CA GLN A 850 -33.23 32.10 -5.96
C GLN A 850 -33.14 33.39 -6.80
N GLN A 851 -32.30 34.35 -6.41
CA GLN A 851 -32.02 35.56 -7.22
C GLN A 851 -31.28 35.21 -8.52
N MET A 852 -30.27 34.32 -8.46
CA MET A 852 -29.57 33.82 -9.64
C MET A 852 -30.50 33.02 -10.57
N ASP A 853 -31.28 32.08 -10.03
CA ASP A 853 -32.26 31.30 -10.80
C ASP A 853 -33.31 32.23 -11.47
N GLN A 854 -33.72 33.32 -10.82
CA GLN A 854 -34.60 34.36 -11.41
C GLN A 854 -33.90 35.17 -12.52
N MET A 855 -32.64 35.57 -12.32
CA MET A 855 -31.85 36.28 -13.33
C MET A 855 -31.63 35.41 -14.57
N ASP A 856 -31.32 34.12 -14.40
CA ASP A 856 -31.10 33.19 -15.50
C ASP A 856 -32.40 32.87 -16.27
N VAL A 857 -33.55 32.78 -15.58
CA VAL A 857 -34.87 32.73 -16.25
C VAL A 857 -35.12 34.01 -17.05
N GLY A 858 -34.74 35.18 -16.52
CA GLY A 858 -34.78 36.46 -17.24
C GLY A 858 -33.89 36.49 -18.48
N HIS A 859 -32.63 36.07 -18.35
CA HIS A 859 -31.68 35.96 -19.48
C HIS A 859 -32.15 34.95 -20.53
N GLN A 860 -32.69 33.79 -20.13
CA GLN A 860 -33.27 32.81 -21.06
C GLN A 860 -34.50 33.36 -21.79
N ALA A 861 -35.33 34.17 -21.14
CA ALA A 861 -36.46 34.84 -21.79
C ALA A 861 -35.98 35.87 -22.83
N GLN A 862 -34.97 36.68 -22.48
CA GLN A 862 -34.34 37.63 -23.40
C GLN A 862 -33.65 36.93 -24.59
N LEU A 863 -32.93 35.83 -24.35
CA LEU A 863 -32.30 35.03 -25.41
C LEU A 863 -33.34 34.41 -26.35
N LYS A 864 -34.46 33.90 -25.83
CA LYS A 864 -35.57 33.42 -26.66
C LYS A 864 -36.22 34.55 -27.47
N GLN A 865 -36.39 35.73 -26.87
CA GLN A 865 -36.91 36.91 -27.57
C GLN A 865 -35.97 37.37 -28.69
N LEU A 866 -34.66 37.39 -28.46
CA LEU A 866 -33.65 37.71 -29.47
C LEU A 866 -33.54 36.64 -30.56
N GLN A 867 -33.63 35.35 -30.21
CA GLN A 867 -33.71 34.25 -31.18
C GLN A 867 -34.96 34.40 -32.06
N GLN A 868 -36.12 34.71 -31.48
CA GLN A 868 -37.36 34.89 -32.24
C GLN A 868 -37.30 36.14 -33.14
N GLN A 869 -36.70 37.24 -32.68
CA GLN A 869 -36.42 38.41 -33.54
C GLN A 869 -35.45 38.08 -34.69
N LEU A 870 -34.44 37.23 -34.44
CA LEU A 870 -33.54 36.71 -35.46
C LEU A 870 -34.26 35.79 -36.45
N GLU A 871 -35.18 34.94 -35.99
CA GLU A 871 -35.95 34.02 -36.81
C GLU A 871 -36.99 34.75 -37.67
N ASP A 872 -37.69 35.75 -37.12
CA ASP A 872 -38.54 36.68 -37.87
C ASP A 872 -37.73 37.48 -38.91
N SER A 873 -36.53 37.95 -38.55
CA SER A 873 -35.62 38.63 -39.48
C SER A 873 -35.16 37.70 -40.60
N GLN A 874 -34.81 36.45 -40.27
CA GLN A 874 -34.44 35.43 -41.27
C GLN A 874 -35.63 34.99 -42.14
N GLN A 875 -36.85 34.95 -41.61
CA GLN A 875 -38.04 34.73 -42.41
C GLN A 875 -38.30 35.91 -43.36
N ASN A 876 -38.08 37.15 -42.91
CA ASN A 876 -38.18 38.33 -43.77
C ASN A 876 -37.09 38.34 -44.84
N HIS A 877 -35.84 37.97 -44.52
CA HIS A 877 -34.80 37.74 -45.52
C HIS A 877 -35.16 36.62 -46.50
N LYS A 878 -35.72 35.48 -46.06
CA LYS A 878 -36.21 34.42 -46.95
C LYS A 878 -37.36 34.88 -47.86
N LYS A 879 -38.27 35.73 -47.37
CA LYS A 879 -39.35 36.34 -48.16
C LYS A 879 -38.84 37.39 -49.17
N LEU A 880 -37.67 37.99 -48.92
CA LEU A 880 -37.03 38.95 -49.81
C LEU A 880 -36.05 38.29 -50.81
N SER A 881 -35.49 37.12 -50.47
CA SER A 881 -34.46 36.41 -51.23
C SER A 881 -35.00 35.46 -52.31
N SER A 882 -36.30 35.47 -52.61
CA SER A 882 -36.92 34.65 -53.67
C SER A 882 -36.88 35.31 -55.06
N ASN A 883 -36.22 36.46 -55.21
CA ASN A 883 -36.23 37.27 -56.44
C ASN A 883 -34.87 37.92 -56.74
N ASN A 884 -33.88 37.12 -57.16
CA ASN A 884 -32.95 37.43 -58.27
C ASN A 884 -31.87 36.34 -58.44
N ASN A 885 -31.61 35.96 -59.70
CA ASN A 885 -30.43 35.17 -60.08
C ASN A 885 -29.25 36.10 -60.39
N SER A 886 -28.01 35.73 -60.04
CA SER A 886 -26.90 35.48 -60.99
C SER A 886 -25.49 35.60 -60.38
N ALA A 887 -24.53 34.96 -61.08
CA ALA A 887 -23.11 35.31 -61.21
C ALA A 887 -22.10 35.04 -60.05
N VAL A 888 -21.00 34.37 -60.44
CA VAL A 888 -19.57 34.57 -60.03
C VAL A 888 -19.26 34.55 -58.51
N ALA A 889 -18.59 33.58 -57.88
CA ALA A 889 -17.43 32.69 -58.17
C ALA A 889 -16.10 33.11 -57.50
N ALA A 890 -15.39 32.09 -56.98
CA ALA A 890 -13.98 32.04 -56.54
C ALA A 890 -13.47 32.98 -55.41
N ALA A 891 -13.13 32.39 -54.25
CA ALA A 891 -11.89 32.65 -53.49
C ALA A 891 -11.68 31.67 -52.30
N GLU A 892 -10.58 30.92 -52.31
CA GLU A 892 -9.78 30.52 -51.13
C GLU A 892 -8.49 31.39 -51.14
N PRO A 893 -7.59 31.39 -50.12
CA PRO A 893 -7.64 30.77 -48.77
C PRO A 893 -7.33 31.81 -47.65
N SER A 894 -7.15 31.36 -46.40
CA SER A 894 -5.93 31.62 -45.57
C SER A 894 -6.17 31.38 -44.07
N LEU A 895 -5.09 31.01 -43.37
CA LEU A 895 -5.01 30.95 -41.90
C LEU A 895 -5.03 32.35 -41.28
N GLU A 896 -5.45 32.45 -40.02
CA GLU A 896 -4.48 32.74 -38.95
C GLU A 896 -4.89 32.17 -37.59
N GLN A 897 -3.94 31.60 -36.84
CA GLN A 897 -4.12 31.11 -35.47
C GLN A 897 -3.48 32.12 -34.49
N SER A 898 -4.25 32.70 -33.57
CA SER A 898 -3.67 33.22 -32.32
C SER A 898 -4.74 33.55 -31.28
N LYS A 899 -4.39 33.41 -29.99
CA LYS A 899 -5.12 33.87 -28.80
C LYS A 899 -6.52 33.25 -28.60
N ILE A 900 -6.60 32.29 -27.67
CA ILE A 900 -7.09 32.55 -26.30
C ILE A 900 -6.30 31.59 -25.39
N ASP A 901 -5.28 32.12 -24.74
CA ASP A 901 -4.55 31.48 -23.62
C ASP A 901 -3.94 32.59 -22.75
N TYR A 902 -4.78 33.54 -22.36
CA TYR A 902 -4.45 34.65 -21.46
C TYR A 902 -5.73 35.35 -20.99
N LEU A 903 -6.15 35.10 -19.74
CA LEU A 903 -6.91 35.98 -18.82
C LEU A 903 -7.49 35.18 -17.64
N LEU A 904 -6.62 34.56 -16.82
CA LEU A 904 -7.03 34.05 -15.50
C LEU A 904 -5.88 33.99 -14.49
N MET A 905 -5.15 35.10 -14.36
CA MET A 905 -4.37 35.43 -13.17
C MET A 905 -4.55 36.91 -12.81
N ASP A 906 -4.34 37.19 -11.53
CA ASP A 906 -4.07 38.49 -10.91
C ASP A 906 -5.17 39.56 -10.97
N HIS A 907 -5.99 39.59 -9.91
CA HIS A 907 -5.95 40.75 -9.03
C HIS A 907 -6.20 40.37 -7.56
N GLU A 908 -5.15 40.43 -6.74
CA GLU A 908 -5.22 40.27 -5.29
C GLU A 908 -5.75 41.55 -4.61
N ALA A 909 -6.63 41.38 -3.63
CA ALA A 909 -6.90 42.30 -2.50
C ALA A 909 -7.78 41.55 -1.48
N ALA A 910 -7.21 40.68 -0.63
CA ALA A 910 -6.59 41.05 0.66
C ALA A 910 -7.59 41.56 1.72
N ILE A 911 -7.97 40.68 2.65
CA ILE A 911 -8.25 40.91 4.07
C ILE A 911 -8.20 39.54 4.80
N ASP A 912 -7.85 39.54 6.08
CA ASP A 912 -7.46 38.38 6.90
C ASP A 912 -8.50 37.25 7.06
N GLY A 913 -8.10 36.07 7.59
CA GLY A 913 -9.13 35.20 8.19
C GLY A 913 -8.86 33.78 8.67
N GLN A 914 -7.71 33.14 8.45
CA GLN A 914 -7.35 31.80 8.97
C GLN A 914 -8.24 30.58 8.56
N SER A 915 -7.67 29.39 8.79
CA SER A 915 -8.18 28.00 8.64
C SER A 915 -9.56 27.71 9.26
N GLY A 916 -10.31 26.69 8.84
CA GLY A 916 -10.03 25.66 7.82
C GLY A 916 -10.88 24.38 8.03
N GLU A 917 -11.16 23.67 6.93
CA GLU A 917 -11.60 22.25 6.85
C GLU A 917 -12.77 21.73 7.72
N ALA A 918 -14.00 22.01 7.27
CA ALA A 918 -15.11 21.04 7.22
C ALA A 918 -16.21 21.57 6.26
N SER A 919 -16.89 20.79 5.41
CA SER A 919 -16.80 19.35 5.11
C SER A 919 -17.09 19.13 3.62
N LEU A 920 -16.20 18.43 2.91
CA LEU A 920 -16.38 18.10 1.49
C LEU A 920 -17.26 16.83 1.27
N ALA A 921 -17.85 16.27 2.33
CA ALA A 921 -18.67 15.06 2.26
C ALA A 921 -20.14 15.28 1.84
N GLN A 922 -20.61 16.54 1.73
CA GLN A 922 -22.06 16.85 1.68
C GLN A 922 -22.59 17.43 0.34
N LEU A 923 -21.77 17.48 -0.72
CA LEU A 923 -22.18 18.03 -2.03
C LEU A 923 -22.44 16.99 -3.14
N ALA A 924 -22.22 15.69 -2.89
CA ALA A 924 -22.54 14.62 -3.84
C ALA A 924 -24.05 14.30 -3.96
N ALA A 925 -24.90 14.90 -3.10
CA ALA A 925 -26.27 14.46 -2.87
C ALA A 925 -27.36 15.50 -3.24
N GLN A 926 -27.37 16.01 -4.49
CA GLN A 926 -28.61 16.44 -5.19
C GLN A 926 -28.39 16.98 -6.63
N ARG A 927 -28.72 16.17 -7.66
CA ARG A 927 -29.32 16.61 -8.95
C ARG A 927 -29.82 15.42 -9.79
N LYS A 928 -31.04 14.95 -9.49
CA LYS A 928 -31.91 14.22 -10.43
C LYS A 928 -32.45 15.24 -11.46
N ILE A 929 -32.78 14.98 -12.73
CA ILE A 929 -33.02 13.78 -13.57
C ILE A 929 -32.79 14.19 -15.05
N SER A 930 -32.70 13.36 -16.11
CA SER A 930 -32.71 11.90 -16.36
C SER A 930 -32.23 11.66 -17.83
N THR A 931 -31.76 10.46 -18.20
CA THR A 931 -32.37 9.65 -19.29
C THR A 931 -31.71 8.26 -19.45
N ALA A 932 -32.48 7.32 -20.00
CA ALA A 932 -32.08 6.01 -20.57
C ALA A 932 -31.54 4.89 -19.64
N SER A 933 -32.44 3.93 -19.38
CA SER A 933 -32.20 2.47 -19.39
C SER A 933 -32.06 1.70 -18.05
N ARG A 934 -33.20 1.14 -17.62
CA ARG A 934 -33.40 -0.17 -16.95
C ARG A 934 -33.14 -0.34 -15.44
N ARG A 935 -34.27 -0.23 -14.71
CA ARG A 935 -34.74 -1.07 -13.56
C ARG A 935 -33.82 -1.17 -12.34
N SER A 936 -34.04 -0.51 -11.19
CA SER A 936 -35.26 -0.23 -10.37
C SER A 936 -35.71 -1.36 -9.42
N HIS A 937 -35.25 -1.30 -8.17
CA HIS A 937 -36.13 -1.40 -6.99
C HIS A 937 -35.53 -0.58 -5.84
N ASP A 938 -36.37 0.16 -5.11
CA ASP A 938 -35.95 0.93 -3.93
C ASP A 938 -35.96 0.06 -2.66
N PHE A 939 -35.23 0.49 -1.63
CA PHE A 939 -35.22 -0.15 -0.30
C PHE A 939 -36.45 0.25 0.55
N MET A 940 -36.91 -0.67 1.39
CA MET A 940 -38.03 -0.49 2.31
C MET A 940 -37.57 0.11 3.66
N PRO A 941 -38.36 0.98 4.33
CA PRO A 941 -38.02 1.50 5.66
C PRO A 941 -37.91 0.40 6.72
N LEU A 942 -37.01 0.60 7.68
CA LEU A 942 -36.54 -0.46 8.58
C LEU A 942 -37.62 -1.01 9.52
N ASP A 943 -38.56 -0.17 9.96
CA ASP A 943 -39.64 -0.54 10.89
C ASP A 943 -40.67 -1.51 10.28
N GLU A 944 -40.81 -1.55 8.95
CA GLU A 944 -41.71 -2.47 8.25
C GLU A 944 -41.05 -3.84 7.96
N LEU A 945 -39.72 -3.88 8.05
CA LEU A 945 -38.88 -5.07 7.85
C LEU A 945 -38.74 -5.91 9.14
N LEU A 946 -38.95 -5.28 10.32
CA LEU A 946 -38.94 -5.97 11.62
C LEU A 946 -40.28 -6.63 11.99
N ASN A 947 -41.36 -6.34 11.25
CA ASN A 947 -42.72 -6.80 11.55
C ASN A 947 -43.32 -7.71 10.45
N THR A 948 -42.53 -8.13 9.47
CA THR A 948 -42.96 -8.99 8.36
C THR A 948 -42.24 -10.35 8.38
N SER A 949 -43.02 -11.45 8.38
CA SER A 949 -42.47 -12.81 8.59
C SER A 949 -41.67 -13.34 7.39
N MET A 950 -40.51 -13.95 7.67
CA MET A 950 -39.44 -14.26 6.72
C MET A 950 -39.71 -15.50 5.82
N ASN A 951 -40.82 -15.48 5.08
CA ASN A 951 -41.24 -16.59 4.21
C ASN A 951 -41.83 -16.17 2.84
N HIS A 952 -41.71 -14.90 2.40
CA HIS A 952 -42.29 -14.49 1.11
C HIS A 952 -41.53 -13.41 0.32
N ILE A 953 -40.41 -13.79 -0.29
CA ILE A 953 -39.86 -13.18 -1.53
C ILE A 953 -39.32 -14.33 -2.41
N THR A 954 -39.62 -14.29 -3.71
CA THR A 954 -39.26 -15.34 -4.68
C THR A 954 -38.26 -14.84 -5.72
N SER A 955 -37.30 -15.72 -6.06
CA SER A 955 -36.51 -15.79 -7.30
C SER A 955 -36.47 -14.57 -8.22
N ASP A 956 -35.28 -13.98 -8.40
CA ASP A 956 -34.49 -14.25 -9.62
C ASP A 956 -33.05 -13.71 -9.52
N THR A 957 -32.19 -14.19 -10.41
CA THR A 957 -30.77 -13.80 -10.60
C THR A 957 -29.81 -14.01 -9.42
N VAL A 958 -29.21 -15.21 -9.35
CA VAL A 958 -27.78 -15.45 -9.63
C VAL A 958 -27.53 -16.94 -9.73
N THR A 959 -26.79 -17.37 -10.76
CA THR A 959 -26.49 -18.79 -11.01
C THR A 959 -25.01 -19.07 -10.81
N THR A 960 -24.62 -19.68 -9.68
CA THR A 960 -23.69 -20.83 -9.63
C THR A 960 -23.54 -21.40 -8.21
N ILE A 961 -23.41 -22.74 -8.14
CA ILE A 961 -22.86 -23.54 -7.02
C ILE A 961 -23.68 -23.58 -5.70
N SER A 962 -24.46 -24.66 -5.61
CA SER A 962 -24.62 -25.53 -4.43
C SER A 962 -25.17 -24.96 -3.11
N HIS A 963 -26.51 -24.94 -3.06
CA HIS A 963 -27.33 -25.22 -1.88
C HIS A 963 -26.67 -26.03 -0.74
N PHE A 964 -26.72 -25.51 0.49
CA PHE A 964 -26.88 -26.35 1.68
C PHE A 964 -27.60 -25.61 2.81
N GLY A 965 -28.67 -26.19 3.37
CA GLY A 965 -29.28 -25.75 4.63
C GLY A 965 -30.49 -24.80 4.55
N ARG A 966 -31.70 -25.37 4.44
CA ARG A 966 -32.88 -24.86 5.18
C ARG A 966 -33.60 -26.07 5.77
N SER A 967 -33.43 -26.31 7.08
CA SER A 967 -34.12 -27.37 7.82
C SER A 967 -35.32 -26.78 8.57
N ALA A 968 -36.43 -27.51 8.63
CA ALA A 968 -37.66 -27.06 9.28
C ALA A 968 -37.84 -27.71 10.67
N SER A 969 -38.04 -26.87 11.68
CA SER A 969 -38.39 -27.17 13.09
C SER A 969 -38.54 -25.82 13.81
N MET A 970 -39.51 -25.54 14.70
CA MET A 970 -40.50 -26.36 15.42
C MET A 970 -41.89 -25.68 15.44
N GLN A 971 -42.78 -26.15 16.34
CA GLN A 971 -44.16 -25.73 16.65
C GLN A 971 -45.21 -26.22 15.62
N GLU A 972 -46.31 -26.85 16.04
CA GLU A 972 -46.68 -27.32 17.39
C GLU A 972 -47.63 -28.53 17.32
N ASP A 973 -47.85 -29.22 18.44
CA ASP A 973 -48.76 -30.37 18.54
C ASP A 973 -50.23 -29.94 18.63
N GLU A 974 -51.14 -30.52 17.83
CA GLU A 974 -52.51 -30.81 18.29
C GLU A 974 -53.26 -31.87 17.44
N GLU A 975 -53.80 -32.87 18.16
CA GLU A 975 -54.95 -33.78 17.93
C GLU A 975 -55.28 -34.55 16.61
N ALA A 976 -55.98 -35.68 16.86
CA ALA A 976 -57.03 -36.32 16.05
C ALA A 976 -56.71 -37.10 14.75
N GLU A 977 -56.40 -38.39 14.94
CA GLU A 977 -57.17 -39.57 14.44
C GLU A 977 -57.63 -39.73 12.97
N LEU A 978 -57.67 -41.02 12.55
CA LEU A 978 -58.43 -41.61 11.41
C LEU A 978 -58.01 -41.15 9.99
N ALA A 979 -57.70 -42.02 9.02
CA ALA A 979 -58.07 -43.43 8.87
C ALA A 979 -57.02 -44.22 8.03
N ALA A 980 -57.18 -45.54 7.97
CA ALA A 980 -56.32 -46.42 7.18
C ALA A 980 -56.87 -46.65 5.75
N SER A 981 -56.00 -46.58 4.74
CA SER A 981 -55.78 -47.65 3.74
C SER A 981 -54.92 -47.16 2.57
N GLY A 982 -53.84 -47.88 2.27
CA GLY A 982 -53.05 -47.73 1.04
C GLY A 982 -52.06 -46.56 1.02
N ASP A 983 -50.78 -46.84 1.27
CA ASP A 983 -49.79 -46.73 0.18
C ASP A 983 -48.41 -47.31 0.55
N PHE A 984 -48.07 -48.47 -0.03
CA PHE A 984 -46.70 -49.00 0.01
C PHE A 984 -45.71 -48.04 -0.67
N SER A 985 -46.18 -47.26 -1.65
CA SER A 985 -45.45 -46.17 -2.31
C SER A 985 -44.96 -45.11 -1.31
N ALA A 986 -45.84 -44.62 -0.43
CA ALA A 986 -45.49 -43.62 0.58
C ALA A 986 -44.47 -44.16 1.59
N GLN A 987 -44.59 -45.43 1.98
CA GLN A 987 -43.67 -46.06 2.92
C GLN A 987 -42.28 -46.32 2.31
N VAL A 988 -42.20 -46.69 1.03
CA VAL A 988 -40.94 -46.76 0.28
C VAL A 988 -40.33 -45.36 0.09
N ALA A 989 -41.14 -44.35 -0.23
CA ALA A 989 -40.67 -42.96 -0.34
C ALA A 989 -40.11 -42.42 0.98
N GLN A 990 -40.74 -42.72 2.12
CA GLN A 990 -40.20 -42.40 3.44
C GLN A 990 -38.90 -43.17 3.75
N LEU A 991 -38.80 -44.44 3.37
CA LEU A 991 -37.59 -45.25 3.59
C LEU A 991 -36.43 -44.79 2.70
N GLN A 992 -36.73 -44.32 1.49
CA GLN A 992 -35.75 -43.73 0.58
C GLN A 992 -35.31 -42.32 1.05
N ALA A 993 -36.25 -41.45 1.45
CA ALA A 993 -35.95 -40.13 2.00
C ALA A 993 -35.19 -40.19 3.34
N THR A 994 -35.42 -41.21 4.17
CA THR A 994 -34.62 -41.46 5.39
C THR A 994 -33.25 -42.03 5.07
N LYS A 995 -33.10 -42.86 4.03
CA LYS A 995 -31.79 -43.33 3.53
C LYS A 995 -30.96 -42.19 2.93
N GLU A 996 -31.58 -41.27 2.19
CA GLU A 996 -30.94 -40.05 1.67
C GLU A 996 -30.56 -39.11 2.82
N ARG A 997 -31.46 -38.91 3.80
CA ARG A 997 -31.16 -38.15 5.03
C ARG A 997 -30.01 -38.77 5.83
N LEU A 998 -29.93 -40.10 5.92
CA LEU A 998 -28.81 -40.81 6.53
C LEU A 998 -27.51 -40.58 5.74
N GLY A 999 -27.54 -40.70 4.41
CA GLY A 999 -26.38 -40.40 3.56
C GLY A 999 -25.86 -38.97 3.69
N ILE A 1000 -26.76 -38.00 3.85
CA ILE A 1000 -26.43 -36.59 4.12
C ILE A 1000 -25.85 -36.40 5.53
N GLN A 1001 -26.32 -37.14 6.54
CA GLN A 1001 -25.72 -37.09 7.88
C GLN A 1001 -24.37 -37.84 7.92
N GLU A 1002 -24.21 -38.94 7.18
CA GLU A 1002 -22.92 -39.62 7.01
C GLU A 1002 -21.88 -38.72 6.32
N SER A 1003 -22.27 -37.98 5.27
CA SER A 1003 -21.35 -37.05 4.61
C SER A 1003 -21.01 -35.85 5.50
N ARG A 1004 -21.98 -35.33 6.26
CA ARG A 1004 -21.73 -34.33 7.33
C ARG A 1004 -20.77 -34.84 8.39
N VAL A 1005 -20.97 -36.05 8.92
CA VAL A 1005 -20.06 -36.65 9.91
C VAL A 1005 -18.67 -36.84 9.31
N LYS A 1006 -18.54 -37.38 8.09
CA LYS A 1006 -17.25 -37.53 7.40
C LYS A 1006 -16.54 -36.18 7.19
N HIS A 1007 -17.28 -35.13 6.84
CA HIS A 1007 -16.73 -33.78 6.68
C HIS A 1007 -16.32 -33.17 8.02
N LEU A 1008 -17.15 -33.28 9.07
CA LEU A 1008 -16.83 -32.82 10.42
C LEU A 1008 -15.63 -33.58 11.02
N THR A 1009 -15.50 -34.89 10.77
CA THR A 1009 -14.31 -35.66 11.17
C THR A 1009 -13.06 -35.20 10.40
N SER A 1010 -13.19 -34.86 9.11
CA SER A 1010 -12.08 -34.27 8.34
C SER A 1010 -11.66 -32.91 8.89
N LEU A 1011 -12.62 -32.03 9.18
CA LEU A 1011 -12.37 -30.71 9.77
C LEU A 1011 -11.78 -30.82 11.19
N LEU A 1012 -12.23 -31.79 11.99
CA LEU A 1012 -11.65 -32.06 13.31
C LEU A 1012 -10.20 -32.56 13.19
N ALA A 1013 -9.90 -33.47 12.26
CA ALA A 1013 -8.53 -33.92 12.03
C ALA A 1013 -7.62 -32.79 11.52
N GLU A 1014 -8.15 -31.88 10.69
CA GLU A 1014 -7.46 -30.68 10.21
C GLU A 1014 -7.21 -29.68 11.35
N ASN A 1015 -8.20 -29.45 12.22
CA ASN A 1015 -8.05 -28.63 13.43
C ASN A 1015 -7.09 -29.26 14.46
N GLU A 1016 -7.10 -30.58 14.65
CA GLU A 1016 -6.12 -31.29 15.48
C GLU A 1016 -4.70 -31.16 14.92
N GLN A 1017 -4.54 -31.25 13.59
CA GLN A 1017 -3.26 -31.06 12.91
C GLN A 1017 -2.78 -29.61 13.05
N ASP A 1018 -3.65 -28.61 12.92
CA ASP A 1018 -3.30 -27.20 13.07
C ASP A 1018 -3.03 -26.82 14.52
N LEU A 1019 -3.76 -27.39 15.49
CA LEU A 1019 -3.46 -27.24 16.91
C LEU A 1019 -2.08 -27.84 17.25
N ALA A 1020 -1.71 -28.96 16.63
CA ALA A 1020 -0.36 -29.52 16.75
C ALA A 1020 0.72 -28.61 16.12
N LYS A 1021 0.49 -28.04 14.93
CA LYS A 1021 1.39 -27.04 14.30
C LYS A 1021 1.54 -25.81 15.18
N LEU A 1022 0.44 -25.25 15.69
CA LEU A 1022 0.41 -24.08 16.56
C LEU A 1022 1.12 -24.35 17.89
N THR A 1023 0.96 -25.55 18.47
CA THR A 1023 1.68 -25.96 19.69
C THR A 1023 3.18 -26.04 19.43
N GLN A 1024 3.61 -26.69 18.33
CA GLN A 1024 5.02 -26.76 17.94
C GLN A 1024 5.62 -25.38 17.67
N MET A 1025 4.87 -24.49 17.01
CA MET A 1025 5.28 -23.10 16.78
C MET A 1025 5.35 -22.31 18.09
N ASN A 1026 4.41 -22.52 19.02
CA ASN A 1026 4.39 -21.86 20.32
C ASN A 1026 5.59 -22.29 21.19
N ASP A 1027 5.96 -23.57 21.18
CA ASP A 1027 7.16 -24.06 21.87
C ASP A 1027 8.46 -23.64 21.18
N MET A 1028 8.48 -23.51 19.85
CA MET A 1028 9.59 -22.92 19.11
C MET A 1028 9.77 -21.43 19.46
N LEU A 1029 8.68 -20.65 19.50
CA LEU A 1029 8.69 -19.24 19.89
C LEU A 1029 9.09 -19.05 21.37
N LYS A 1030 8.63 -19.93 22.28
CA LYS A 1030 9.09 -19.93 23.68
C LYS A 1030 10.59 -20.20 23.78
N GLU A 1031 11.15 -21.12 23.00
CA GLU A 1031 12.59 -21.38 23.07
C GLU A 1031 13.42 -20.32 22.35
N GLU A 1032 12.91 -19.69 21.28
CA GLU A 1032 13.59 -18.55 20.66
C GLU A 1032 13.54 -17.31 21.57
N LEU A 1033 12.43 -17.06 22.27
CA LEU A 1033 12.33 -16.05 23.34
C LEU A 1033 13.37 -16.32 24.43
N ARG A 1034 13.40 -17.54 25.00
CA ARG A 1034 14.43 -17.94 25.98
C ARG A 1034 15.85 -17.86 25.42
N ARG A 1035 16.06 -18.10 24.13
CA ARG A 1035 17.38 -18.01 23.48
C ARG A 1035 17.81 -16.56 23.35
N GLN A 1036 16.88 -15.65 23.09
CA GLN A 1036 17.09 -14.21 23.01
C GLN A 1036 17.28 -13.57 24.39
N GLU A 1037 16.45 -13.91 25.39
CA GLU A 1037 16.67 -13.57 26.81
C GLU A 1037 18.09 -13.98 27.24
N ARG A 1038 18.46 -15.24 27.01
CA ARG A 1038 19.83 -15.76 27.28
C ARG A 1038 20.91 -15.07 26.42
N SER A 1039 20.55 -14.35 25.36
CA SER A 1039 21.49 -13.59 24.52
C SER A 1039 21.70 -12.16 25.00
N GLU A 1040 20.63 -11.50 25.44
CA GLU A 1040 20.68 -10.17 26.06
C GLU A 1040 21.38 -10.27 27.43
N GLU A 1041 21.13 -11.32 28.21
CA GLU A 1041 21.91 -11.65 29.41
C GLU A 1041 23.39 -11.95 29.09
N ARG A 1042 23.68 -12.65 27.98
CA ARG A 1042 25.07 -12.87 27.52
C ARG A 1042 25.74 -11.54 27.18
N GLU A 1043 25.07 -10.62 26.52
CA GLU A 1043 25.64 -9.34 26.08
C GLU A 1043 26.13 -8.51 27.27
N GLN A 1044 25.36 -8.47 28.36
CA GLN A 1044 25.78 -7.84 29.63
C GLN A 1044 27.07 -8.44 30.21
N HIS A 1045 27.31 -9.74 30.01
CA HIS A 1045 28.53 -10.43 30.45
C HIS A 1045 29.65 -10.43 29.37
N MET A 1046 29.32 -10.16 28.11
CA MET A 1046 30.23 -10.23 26.95
C MET A 1046 31.29 -9.12 26.95
N HIS A 1047 31.06 -8.01 27.66
CA HIS A 1047 32.08 -6.99 27.91
C HIS A 1047 33.34 -7.57 28.60
N ASN A 1048 33.23 -8.73 29.27
CA ASN A 1048 34.36 -9.44 29.90
C ASN A 1048 34.83 -10.66 29.06
N SER A 1049 34.88 -10.50 27.74
CA SER A 1049 35.27 -11.56 26.79
C SER A 1049 36.68 -12.13 27.02
N GLU A 1050 37.62 -11.35 27.54
CA GLU A 1050 38.95 -11.84 27.92
C GLU A 1050 38.92 -12.80 29.13
N TYR A 1051 38.04 -12.56 30.11
CA TYR A 1051 37.85 -13.49 31.22
C TYR A 1051 37.22 -14.80 30.72
N LEU A 1052 36.21 -14.73 29.85
CA LEU A 1052 35.63 -15.91 29.20
C LEU A 1052 36.70 -16.72 28.44
N LYS A 1053 37.53 -16.06 27.62
CA LYS A 1053 38.66 -16.68 26.92
C LYS A 1053 39.61 -17.39 27.88
N ASN A 1054 39.95 -16.76 29.01
CA ASN A 1054 40.83 -17.34 30.04
C ASN A 1054 40.18 -18.51 30.80
N VAL A 1055 38.88 -18.47 31.09
CA VAL A 1055 38.12 -19.55 31.72
C VAL A 1055 37.96 -20.74 30.77
N PHE A 1056 37.63 -20.50 29.51
CA PHE A 1056 37.47 -21.53 28.49
C PHE A 1056 38.81 -22.23 28.15
N LEU A 1057 39.89 -21.45 28.04
CA LEU A 1057 41.24 -22.00 27.85
C LEU A 1057 41.66 -22.89 29.04
N LYS A 1058 41.37 -22.47 30.28
CA LYS A 1058 41.57 -23.31 31.48
C LYS A 1058 40.72 -24.58 31.45
N PHE A 1059 39.45 -24.49 31.07
CA PHE A 1059 38.55 -25.66 30.98
C PHE A 1059 39.08 -26.73 30.00
N LEU A 1060 39.66 -26.30 28.88
CA LEU A 1060 40.30 -27.21 27.92
C LEU A 1060 41.66 -27.76 28.39
N THR A 1061 42.50 -26.93 29.02
CA THR A 1061 43.90 -27.29 29.35
C THR A 1061 44.08 -28.02 30.69
N LEU A 1062 43.15 -27.87 31.64
CA LEU A 1062 43.20 -28.59 32.92
C LEU A 1062 42.81 -30.05 32.71
N ASN A 1063 43.60 -30.99 33.25
CA ASN A 1063 43.32 -32.44 33.16
C ASN A 1063 42.50 -32.98 34.36
N ASN A 1064 42.29 -32.18 35.41
CA ASN A 1064 41.56 -32.60 36.60
C ASN A 1064 40.04 -32.43 36.43
N ALA A 1065 39.30 -33.54 36.50
CA ALA A 1065 37.84 -33.58 36.35
C ALA A 1065 37.08 -32.70 37.37
N ASP A 1066 37.56 -32.63 38.61
CA ASP A 1066 36.94 -31.83 39.67
C ASP A 1066 37.15 -30.32 39.47
N GLU A 1067 38.27 -29.92 38.85
CA GLU A 1067 38.51 -28.52 38.48
C GLU A 1067 37.68 -28.11 37.27
N ARG A 1068 37.56 -28.99 36.26
CA ARG A 1068 36.62 -28.79 35.15
C ARG A 1068 35.20 -28.60 35.66
N GLN A 1069 34.72 -29.47 36.57
CA GLN A 1069 33.38 -29.36 37.16
C GLN A 1069 33.18 -28.02 37.91
N ARG A 1070 34.18 -27.51 38.63
CA ARG A 1070 34.10 -26.19 39.29
C ARG A 1070 34.02 -25.02 38.31
N LEU A 1071 34.51 -25.16 37.08
CA LEU A 1071 34.40 -24.14 36.04
C LEU A 1071 33.05 -24.20 35.29
N VAL A 1072 32.30 -25.31 35.32
CA VAL A 1072 31.02 -25.43 34.62
C VAL A 1072 29.96 -24.40 35.11
N PRO A 1073 29.77 -24.16 36.43
CA PRO A 1073 28.91 -23.07 36.91
C PRO A 1073 29.34 -21.67 36.45
N VAL A 1074 30.65 -21.42 36.31
CA VAL A 1074 31.21 -20.13 35.86
C VAL A 1074 31.00 -19.95 34.35
N LEU A 1075 31.18 -21.00 33.56
CA LEU A 1075 30.80 -21.01 32.15
C LEU A 1075 29.30 -20.79 31.97
N ASN A 1076 28.46 -21.34 32.84
CA ASN A 1076 27.01 -21.14 32.78
C ASN A 1076 26.57 -19.71 33.08
N THR A 1077 27.12 -19.04 34.11
CA THR A 1077 26.75 -17.65 34.39
C THR A 1077 27.17 -16.67 33.29
N ILE A 1078 28.28 -16.94 32.59
CA ILE A 1078 28.76 -16.11 31.48
C ILE A 1078 28.04 -16.41 30.16
N LEU A 1079 27.83 -17.68 29.81
CA LEU A 1079 27.29 -18.10 28.51
C LEU A 1079 25.76 -18.30 28.49
N ARG A 1080 25.12 -18.37 29.66
CA ARG A 1080 23.69 -18.70 29.85
C ARG A 1080 23.30 -19.93 29.03
N LEU A 1081 23.94 -21.04 29.41
CA LEU A 1081 23.75 -22.35 28.79
C LEU A 1081 22.34 -22.85 29.10
N SER A 1082 21.72 -23.53 28.13
CA SER A 1082 20.49 -24.28 28.44
C SER A 1082 20.80 -25.40 29.42
N ARG A 1083 19.76 -25.92 30.08
CA ARG A 1083 19.88 -27.06 31.00
C ARG A 1083 20.56 -28.26 30.34
N ASN A 1084 20.25 -28.54 29.08
CA ASN A 1084 20.83 -29.65 28.33
C ASN A 1084 22.32 -29.42 28.03
N GLU A 1085 22.72 -28.20 27.66
CA GLU A 1085 24.12 -27.83 27.43
C GLU A 1085 24.94 -27.87 28.73
N MET A 1086 24.35 -27.40 29.84
CA MET A 1086 24.90 -27.47 31.20
C MET A 1086 25.09 -28.92 31.67
N GLU A 1087 24.12 -29.80 31.40
CA GLU A 1087 24.20 -31.23 31.71
C GLU A 1087 25.25 -31.94 30.83
N MET A 1088 25.34 -31.64 29.53
CA MET A 1088 26.41 -32.13 28.65
C MET A 1088 27.81 -31.68 29.11
N LEU A 1089 27.99 -30.41 29.47
CA LEU A 1089 29.27 -29.89 29.97
C LEU A 1089 29.66 -30.54 31.31
N ASN A 1090 28.69 -30.87 32.17
CA ASN A 1090 28.94 -31.66 33.38
C ASN A 1090 29.37 -33.10 33.05
N CYS A 1091 28.75 -33.77 32.07
CA CYS A 1091 29.16 -35.11 31.63
C CYS A 1091 30.59 -35.11 31.05
N VAL A 1092 30.91 -34.12 30.21
CA VAL A 1092 32.27 -33.93 29.64
C VAL A 1092 33.29 -33.59 30.74
N ALA A 1093 32.93 -32.75 31.72
CA ALA A 1093 33.80 -32.44 32.86
C ALA A 1093 34.06 -33.66 33.77
N LYS A 1094 33.10 -34.58 33.87
CA LYS A 1094 33.23 -35.88 34.56
C LYS A 1094 33.92 -36.97 33.72
N GLY A 1095 34.27 -36.69 32.47
CA GLY A 1095 34.89 -37.66 31.56
C GLY A 1095 33.96 -38.77 31.06
N GLN A 1096 32.64 -38.63 31.23
CA GLN A 1096 31.66 -39.57 30.69
C GLN A 1096 31.47 -39.32 29.18
N LYS A 1097 31.38 -40.40 28.39
CA LYS A 1097 30.96 -40.31 26.99
C LYS A 1097 29.49 -39.87 26.94
N VAL A 1098 29.19 -38.83 26.17
CA VAL A 1098 27.82 -38.41 25.89
C VAL A 1098 27.17 -39.48 25.01
N SER A 1099 26.04 -40.04 25.46
CA SER A 1099 25.26 -41.01 24.67
C SER A 1099 24.61 -40.31 23.48
N ASN A 1100 24.95 -40.74 22.27
CA ASN A 1100 24.51 -40.11 21.02
C ASN A 1100 23.17 -40.70 20.53
N ASP A 1101 22.10 -40.45 21.28
CA ASP A 1101 20.71 -40.69 20.86
C ASP A 1101 19.93 -39.37 20.96
N GLY A 1102 19.60 -38.77 19.81
CA GLY A 1102 18.82 -37.52 19.75
C GLY A 1102 19.46 -36.39 18.94
N ASN A 1103 19.26 -36.44 17.62
CA ASN A 1103 19.41 -35.35 16.64
C ASN A 1103 20.84 -34.79 16.36
N ASN A 1104 21.20 -34.75 15.07
CA ASN A 1104 22.58 -34.47 14.62
C ASN A 1104 22.94 -32.98 14.56
N ARG A 1105 23.97 -32.56 15.33
CA ARG A 1105 24.92 -31.50 14.92
C ARG A 1105 26.25 -31.59 15.70
N SER A 1106 27.05 -32.61 15.38
CA SER A 1106 28.30 -32.90 16.11
C SER A 1106 29.41 -31.88 15.82
N TRP A 1107 29.85 -31.16 16.85
CA TRP A 1107 30.94 -30.18 16.79
C TRP A 1107 32.31 -30.80 16.47
N THR A 1108 32.53 -32.10 16.76
CA THR A 1108 33.85 -32.73 16.58
C THR A 1108 34.25 -32.92 15.12
N GLY A 1109 33.32 -32.78 14.16
CA GLY A 1109 33.64 -32.85 12.73
C GLY A 1109 34.49 -31.67 12.22
N PHE A 1110 34.34 -30.48 12.80
CA PHE A 1110 35.00 -29.27 12.29
C PHE A 1110 36.48 -29.17 12.67
N LEU A 1111 36.88 -29.67 13.85
CA LEU A 1111 38.27 -29.54 14.32
C LEU A 1111 39.26 -30.41 13.54
N THR A 1112 38.81 -31.53 12.98
CA THR A 1112 39.65 -32.43 12.15
C THR A 1112 40.10 -31.76 10.85
N ALA A 1113 39.33 -30.81 10.32
CA ALA A 1113 39.63 -30.13 9.05
C ALA A 1113 40.84 -29.18 9.10
N TRP A 1114 41.29 -28.78 10.29
CA TRP A 1114 42.45 -27.89 10.47
C TRP A 1114 43.74 -28.62 10.88
N SER A 1115 43.70 -29.93 11.10
CA SER A 1115 44.88 -30.76 11.46
C SER A 1115 45.50 -31.45 10.24
N GLY A 1116 45.87 -30.69 9.21
CA GLY A 1116 46.53 -31.24 8.02
C GLY A 1116 48.00 -31.59 8.27
N GLY A 1117 48.37 -32.88 8.18
CA GLY A 1117 49.78 -33.28 8.20
C GLY A 1117 50.09 -34.74 8.52
N GLY A 1118 50.12 -35.60 7.49
CA GLY A 1118 51.02 -36.76 7.37
C GLY A 1118 51.06 -37.83 8.49
N ALA A 1119 50.35 -38.94 8.26
CA ALA A 1119 50.71 -40.26 8.81
C ALA A 1119 50.65 -41.31 7.70
N GLN A 1120 51.51 -42.33 7.78
CA GLN A 1120 51.78 -43.30 6.71
C GLN A 1120 51.44 -44.74 7.17
N ASN A 1121 51.19 -45.64 6.21
CA ASN A 1121 50.71 -47.02 6.36
C ASN A 1121 49.24 -47.15 6.79
N GLY A 1122 48.52 -48.21 6.39
CA GLY A 1122 48.87 -49.23 5.41
C GLY A 1122 48.18 -50.57 5.61
N ASN A 1123 48.14 -51.37 4.54
CA ASN A 1123 47.75 -52.79 4.47
C ASN A 1123 46.31 -53.21 4.86
N SER A 1124 45.65 -53.82 3.87
CA SER A 1124 44.83 -55.04 3.96
C SER A 1124 43.95 -55.26 5.21
N SER A 1125 42.63 -55.29 5.00
CA SER A 1125 42.03 -56.56 4.56
C SER A 1125 40.73 -56.35 3.78
#